data_AF-A0ABD5WRU8-F1
#
_entry.id   AF-A0ABD5WRU8-F1
#
_cell.length_a   1.000
_cell.length_b   1.000
_cell.length_c   1.000
_cell.angle_alpha   90.00
_cell.angle_beta   90.00
_cell.angle_gamma   90.00
#
_symmetry.space_group_name_H-M   'P 1'
#
loop_
_entity.id
_entity.type
_entity.pdbx_description
1 polymer ?
#
loop_
_entity_poly.entity_id
_entity_poly.type
_entity_poly.pdbx_seq_one_letter_code
_entity_poly.pdbx_strand_id
1 'polypeptide(L)'
;MTDRESIVLVTIDSLRADHCGFAGYDRDTTPTLDSLVDEGLSFENAVAPGPATPESMPVMFTGDWPVERGGGGEADGESESGLAARRERIRAHMEARETLAERMSALGYRTAAFTPNPFTSRHFGFDAGFEHFEDFMGDSRATGGLYERIFEGFVKGSGASSLARVLLNFWQGEEVFKPWETYYDEAVSWAESADEPYFLWVFLMDAHNPYMAGEGYRSQSRWKSFHANYRFWRESHDTPFDPAVHDRLVTAYDDSVRYADACLARLREDLDATLVVTGDHGEAFGEHGTYGHEPHLYAENVHVPLVVAGGRDESEAGSERDTGRETVSRPVSLSALPDLVEGVATDADLSELGENWVFSETEQGDRTAVRGKDWTYLRHGRGDSADGDELYVGDEDGETDSPDLREVGERLVARRLGDGRERQRVADAAADIAGGTVRICVAHGGDVTEPSGGTDRITALASGLSERGHDVTLVVPEGEGEFPDRLDSVRIEAVATDGFGRGTGVGRALAVAWRAKRVAAERDAIVQFAHSSLAGFATLVGCEGYVLDMHDLAFARFDHTDSALAPLLERGVSWLERRGVRKARHVVVVSEYMAEFVTEQWGVPDSSVSVLPNGFFEERRDRFAGTETVPGRVVFLGTLHPKVDVDALRETARLDEVDELVVVGDGALREELDAAADELDALRTTGRLPDAEAFDLVASASVVVNPQEPSALQAASSPVKLFYYASLGVPMVVTAGPDPAEQFAAAGGAELVESGESFADRVAAVLRDDDRREEMAARAAEAAEGTEWTARAGRLENIYLEL
;
A
#
# COMPACT_ATOMS: atom_id res chain seq x y z
N MET A 1 -15.52 -18.01 -41.29
CA MET A 1 -14.42 -18.32 -40.36
C MET A 1 -13.20 -17.79 -41.07
N THR A 2 -12.61 -16.72 -40.56
CA THR A 2 -11.32 -16.23 -41.04
C THR A 2 -10.29 -17.31 -40.71
N ASP A 3 -9.57 -17.82 -41.70
CA ASP A 3 -8.37 -18.64 -41.49
C ASP A 3 -7.42 -17.80 -40.63
N ARG A 4 -7.27 -18.15 -39.36
CA ARG A 4 -6.30 -17.53 -38.46
C ARG A 4 -5.10 -18.44 -38.44
N GLU A 5 -3.92 -17.87 -38.65
CA GLU A 5 -2.68 -18.63 -38.64
C GLU A 5 -2.16 -18.81 -37.22
N SER A 6 -1.43 -19.91 -37.03
CA SER A 6 -0.69 -20.16 -35.79
C SER A 6 0.49 -19.22 -35.66
N ILE A 7 0.87 -18.93 -34.41
CA ILE A 7 1.94 -18.01 -34.06
C ILE A 7 2.94 -18.73 -33.15
N VAL A 8 4.22 -18.61 -33.47
CA VAL A 8 5.31 -19.15 -32.67
C VAL A 8 6.18 -17.99 -32.20
N LEU A 9 6.15 -17.69 -30.91
CA LEU A 9 7.06 -16.73 -30.26
C LEU A 9 8.34 -17.47 -29.86
N VAL A 10 9.48 -17.05 -30.41
CA VAL A 10 10.80 -17.55 -30.03
C VAL A 10 11.55 -16.45 -29.30
N THR A 11 11.86 -16.70 -28.03
CA THR A 11 12.70 -15.81 -27.21
C THR A 11 14.08 -16.44 -27.07
N ILE A 12 15.13 -15.71 -27.41
CA ILE A 12 16.52 -16.17 -27.28
C ILE A 12 17.19 -15.39 -26.16
N ASP A 13 17.62 -16.12 -25.14
CA ASP A 13 18.23 -15.54 -23.93
C ASP A 13 19.48 -14.73 -24.28
N SER A 14 19.57 -13.49 -23.76
CA SER A 14 20.75 -12.63 -23.89
C SER A 14 21.15 -12.30 -25.35
N LEU A 15 20.25 -12.40 -26.33
CA LEU A 15 20.54 -12.12 -27.75
C LEU A 15 20.62 -10.62 -28.05
N ARG A 16 21.80 -10.16 -28.46
CA ARG A 16 22.05 -8.78 -28.89
C ARG A 16 21.75 -8.55 -30.35
N ALA A 17 21.15 -7.39 -30.66
CA ALA A 17 20.86 -6.98 -32.03
C ALA A 17 22.14 -6.81 -32.87
N ASP A 18 23.19 -6.23 -32.31
CA ASP A 18 24.45 -5.94 -32.99
C ASP A 18 25.34 -7.18 -33.25
N HIS A 19 24.93 -8.35 -32.75
CA HIS A 19 25.48 -9.66 -33.10
C HIS A 19 24.64 -10.39 -34.17
N CYS A 20 23.66 -9.73 -34.79
CA CYS A 20 22.90 -10.28 -35.92
C CYS A 20 23.41 -9.72 -37.26
N GLY A 21 23.48 -10.57 -38.29
CA GLY A 21 23.99 -10.19 -39.61
C GLY A 21 23.16 -9.08 -40.28
N PHE A 22 21.83 -9.10 -40.15
CA PHE A 22 20.94 -8.06 -40.70
C PHE A 22 21.14 -6.67 -40.08
N ALA A 23 21.75 -6.61 -38.89
CA ALA A 23 22.11 -5.38 -38.18
C ALA A 23 23.55 -4.93 -38.47
N GLY A 24 24.28 -5.65 -39.33
CA GLY A 24 25.62 -5.29 -39.78
C GLY A 24 26.76 -6.06 -39.10
N TYR A 25 26.48 -7.12 -38.36
CA TYR A 25 27.53 -7.95 -37.77
C TYR A 25 28.33 -8.73 -38.83
N ASP A 26 29.66 -8.71 -38.75
CA ASP A 26 30.55 -9.28 -39.78
C ASP A 26 30.57 -10.82 -39.78
N ARG A 27 30.14 -11.47 -38.69
CA ARG A 27 30.17 -12.94 -38.56
C ARG A 27 28.80 -13.52 -38.89
N ASP A 28 28.81 -14.72 -39.49
CA ASP A 28 27.61 -15.48 -39.87
C ASP A 28 26.99 -16.18 -38.64
N THR A 29 26.42 -15.39 -37.73
CA THR A 29 25.80 -15.83 -36.47
C THR A 29 24.31 -16.12 -36.61
N THR A 30 23.59 -15.41 -37.47
CA THR A 30 22.11 -15.48 -37.54
C THR A 30 21.56 -15.66 -38.97
N PRO A 31 22.07 -16.59 -39.78
CA PRO A 31 21.68 -16.70 -41.19
C PRO A 31 20.17 -16.94 -41.40
N THR A 32 19.50 -17.63 -40.47
CA THR A 32 18.05 -17.86 -40.56
C THR A 32 17.28 -16.59 -40.22
N LEU A 33 17.60 -15.95 -39.10
CA LEU A 33 16.98 -14.70 -38.70
C LEU A 33 17.17 -13.60 -39.76
N ASP A 34 18.36 -13.54 -40.37
CA ASP A 34 18.66 -12.61 -41.46
C ASP A 34 17.73 -12.84 -42.66
N SER A 35 17.48 -14.10 -43.01
CA SER A 35 16.52 -14.46 -44.07
C SER A 35 15.07 -14.12 -43.69
N LEU A 36 14.69 -14.23 -42.41
CA LEU A 36 13.34 -13.86 -41.95
C LEU A 36 13.11 -12.34 -42.07
N VAL A 37 14.13 -11.52 -41.88
CA VAL A 37 14.06 -10.06 -42.06
C VAL A 37 13.78 -9.68 -43.52
N ASP A 38 14.34 -10.40 -44.47
CA ASP A 38 14.11 -10.15 -45.91
C ASP A 38 12.68 -10.50 -46.34
N GLU A 39 11.98 -11.35 -45.58
CA GLU A 39 10.65 -11.88 -45.90
C GLU A 39 9.54 -11.30 -45.01
N GLY A 40 9.88 -10.49 -44.01
CA GLY A 40 8.96 -10.06 -42.97
C GLY A 40 9.14 -8.62 -42.51
N LEU A 41 8.59 -8.34 -41.32
CA LEU A 41 8.69 -7.05 -40.64
C LEU A 41 9.81 -7.11 -39.60
N SER A 42 10.73 -6.14 -39.67
CA SER A 42 11.84 -5.99 -38.73
C SER A 42 11.72 -4.70 -37.93
N PHE A 43 12.17 -4.73 -36.68
CA PHE A 43 12.20 -3.55 -35.81
C PHE A 43 13.66 -3.20 -35.53
N GLU A 44 14.10 -2.04 -36.03
CA GLU A 44 15.51 -1.60 -35.94
C GLU A 44 15.90 -1.27 -34.49
N ASN A 45 14.98 -0.68 -33.74
CA ASN A 45 15.19 -0.16 -32.39
C ASN A 45 14.30 -0.87 -31.37
N ALA A 46 14.38 -2.20 -31.30
CA ALA A 46 13.67 -2.98 -30.29
C ALA A 46 14.47 -3.01 -28.97
N VAL A 47 13.80 -2.64 -27.87
CA VAL A 47 14.44 -2.39 -26.58
C VAL A 47 13.81 -3.24 -25.48
N ALA A 48 14.63 -4.02 -24.78
CA ALA A 48 14.25 -4.76 -23.60
C ALA A 48 13.89 -3.82 -22.43
N PRO A 49 12.78 -4.08 -21.72
CA PRO A 49 12.41 -3.35 -20.51
C PRO A 49 13.47 -3.43 -19.40
N GLY A 50 14.18 -4.54 -19.27
CA GLY A 50 15.19 -4.71 -18.24
C GLY A 50 16.44 -5.41 -18.78
N PRO A 51 17.54 -5.38 -18.03
CA PRO A 51 18.81 -5.94 -18.49
C PRO A 51 18.96 -7.44 -18.20
N ALA A 52 18.07 -8.07 -17.44
CA ALA A 52 18.07 -9.51 -17.22
C ALA A 52 16.67 -10.11 -17.40
N THR A 53 16.60 -11.43 -17.60
CA THR A 53 15.34 -12.19 -17.69
C THR A 53 14.34 -11.84 -16.58
N PRO A 54 14.69 -11.83 -15.26
CA PRO A 54 13.74 -11.51 -14.20
C PRO A 54 13.21 -10.06 -14.21
N GLU A 55 13.90 -9.12 -14.84
CA GLU A 55 13.41 -7.75 -15.02
C GLU A 55 12.61 -7.58 -16.32
N SER A 56 13.08 -8.19 -17.42
CA SER A 56 12.53 -7.98 -18.75
C SER A 56 11.25 -8.81 -18.99
N MET A 57 11.29 -10.11 -18.69
CA MET A 57 10.24 -11.06 -19.07
C MET A 57 8.86 -10.78 -18.46
N PRO A 58 8.72 -10.39 -17.17
CA PRO A 58 7.42 -10.07 -16.60
C PRO A 58 6.76 -8.89 -17.33
N VAL A 59 7.55 -7.90 -17.74
CA VAL A 59 7.06 -6.74 -18.51
C VAL A 59 6.70 -7.16 -19.93
N MET A 60 7.52 -7.98 -20.59
CA MET A 60 7.23 -8.50 -21.93
C MET A 60 5.94 -9.30 -21.99
N PHE A 61 5.63 -10.08 -20.95
CA PHE A 61 4.44 -10.94 -20.94
C PHE A 61 3.15 -10.23 -20.52
N THR A 62 3.23 -9.09 -19.84
CA THR A 62 2.03 -8.38 -19.33
C THR A 62 1.81 -7.04 -20.01
N GLY A 63 2.86 -6.49 -20.63
CA GLY A 63 2.92 -5.15 -21.18
C GLY A 63 2.93 -4.03 -20.15
N ASP A 64 3.07 -4.37 -18.86
CA ASP A 64 3.13 -3.41 -17.77
C ASP A 64 4.28 -3.70 -16.82
N TRP A 65 4.69 -2.67 -16.09
CA TRP A 65 5.82 -2.73 -15.19
C TRP A 65 5.41 -3.15 -13.78
N PRO A 66 6.18 -4.04 -13.11
CA PRO A 66 5.99 -4.35 -11.70
C PRO A 66 5.99 -3.09 -10.84
N VAL A 67 5.21 -3.13 -9.75
CA VAL A 67 5.14 -2.01 -8.81
C VAL A 67 6.38 -2.03 -7.88
N GLU A 68 7.08 -0.90 -7.78
CA GLU A 68 8.29 -0.74 -6.97
C GLU A 68 7.99 -0.83 -5.46
N ARG A 69 8.18 -1.99 -4.81
CA ARG A 69 8.24 -2.02 -3.33
C ARG A 69 9.46 -1.21 -2.87
N GLY A 70 9.21 0.00 -2.37
CA GLY A 70 10.24 1.02 -2.15
C GLY A 70 11.43 0.55 -1.30
N GLY A 71 12.61 0.49 -1.94
CA GLY A 71 13.90 0.59 -1.26
C GLY A 71 14.12 2.03 -0.80
N GLY A 72 13.47 2.44 0.29
CA GLY A 72 13.44 3.83 0.75
C GLY A 72 13.25 3.97 2.26
N GLY A 73 13.79 3.04 3.04
CA GLY A 73 13.88 3.14 4.49
C GLY A 73 15.03 2.29 4.99
N GLU A 74 16.00 2.92 5.66
CA GLU A 74 16.97 2.22 6.50
C GLU A 74 16.20 1.53 7.64
N ALA A 75 15.71 0.32 7.37
CA ALA A 75 15.22 -0.61 8.37
C ALA A 75 16.31 -1.67 8.57
N ASP A 76 17.00 -1.54 9.71
CA ASP A 76 17.61 -2.60 10.50
C ASP A 76 18.01 -3.89 9.75
N GLY A 77 19.21 -3.86 9.17
CA GLY A 77 20.16 -4.97 9.15
C GLY A 77 19.62 -6.41 9.05
N GLU A 78 18.97 -6.76 7.95
CA GLU A 78 19.02 -8.08 7.29
C GLU A 78 18.49 -7.88 5.85
N SER A 79 19.23 -8.32 4.83
CA SER A 79 18.94 -7.95 3.43
C SER A 79 17.60 -8.50 2.93
N GLU A 80 16.60 -7.63 2.72
CA GLU A 80 15.37 -7.92 1.94
C GLU A 80 15.63 -8.09 0.42
N SER A 81 16.90 -8.15 -0.02
CA SER A 81 17.31 -8.41 -1.41
C SER A 81 17.46 -9.91 -1.72
N GLY A 82 16.52 -10.72 -1.26
CA GLY A 82 16.55 -12.18 -1.42
C GLY A 82 15.75 -12.66 -2.64
N LEU A 83 16.15 -13.81 -3.19
CA LEU A 83 15.43 -14.53 -4.26
C LEU A 83 13.92 -14.71 -3.95
N ALA A 84 13.58 -14.92 -2.67
CA ALA A 84 12.18 -15.05 -2.24
C ALA A 84 11.37 -13.76 -2.47
N ALA A 85 11.95 -12.58 -2.21
CA ALA A 85 11.29 -11.30 -2.44
C ALA A 85 11.13 -11.02 -3.95
N ARG A 86 12.15 -11.31 -4.75
CA ARG A 86 12.08 -11.25 -6.23
C ARG A 86 10.96 -12.14 -6.76
N ARG A 87 10.89 -13.38 -6.29
CA ARG A 87 9.83 -14.33 -6.62
C ARG A 87 8.44 -13.81 -6.28
N GLU A 88 8.24 -13.32 -5.06
CA GLU A 88 6.94 -12.81 -4.63
C GLU A 88 6.49 -11.63 -5.50
N ARG A 89 7.40 -10.69 -5.80
CA ARG A 89 7.11 -9.53 -6.67
C ARG A 89 6.70 -9.95 -8.08
N ILE A 90 7.51 -10.76 -8.75
CA ILE A 90 7.22 -11.21 -10.12
C ILE A 90 5.91 -11.99 -10.15
N ARG A 91 5.71 -12.90 -9.20
CA ARG A 91 4.48 -13.70 -9.16
C ARG A 91 3.24 -12.83 -8.94
N ALA A 92 3.29 -11.89 -8.01
CA ALA A 92 2.19 -10.97 -7.76
C ALA A 92 1.88 -10.11 -9.01
N HIS A 93 2.91 -9.68 -9.74
CA HIS A 93 2.75 -8.95 -11.00
C HIS A 93 2.05 -9.80 -12.07
N MET A 94 2.52 -11.03 -12.28
CA MET A 94 1.95 -11.96 -13.24
C MET A 94 0.50 -12.35 -12.90
N GLU A 95 0.16 -12.46 -11.61
CA GLU A 95 -1.21 -12.77 -11.16
C GLU A 95 -2.16 -11.55 -11.25
N ALA A 96 -1.63 -10.33 -11.21
CA ALA A 96 -2.42 -9.09 -11.21
C ALA A 96 -2.69 -8.51 -12.60
N ARG A 97 -2.07 -9.05 -13.64
CA ARG A 97 -2.13 -8.55 -15.03
C ARG A 97 -2.53 -9.67 -15.97
N GLU A 98 -3.30 -9.32 -16.99
CA GLU A 98 -3.60 -10.24 -18.08
C GLU A 98 -2.33 -10.52 -18.89
N THR A 99 -1.94 -11.79 -18.96
CA THR A 99 -0.71 -12.19 -19.68
C THR A 99 -0.96 -12.31 -21.19
N LEU A 100 0.12 -12.26 -21.98
CA LEU A 100 0.11 -12.53 -23.41
C LEU A 100 -0.60 -13.86 -23.74
N ALA A 101 -0.33 -14.91 -22.96
CA ALA A 101 -0.96 -16.21 -23.18
C ALA A 101 -2.46 -16.18 -22.88
N GLU A 102 -2.90 -15.44 -21.86
CA GLU A 102 -4.33 -15.25 -21.57
C GLU A 102 -5.03 -14.48 -22.71
N ARG A 103 -4.41 -13.44 -23.26
CA ARG A 103 -4.93 -12.70 -24.42
C ARG A 103 -5.08 -13.61 -25.65
N MET A 104 -4.06 -14.41 -25.94
CA MET A 104 -4.09 -15.37 -27.05
C MET A 104 -5.17 -16.45 -26.84
N SER A 105 -5.28 -16.97 -25.62
CA SER A 105 -6.34 -17.91 -25.26
C SER A 105 -7.74 -17.28 -25.43
N ALA A 106 -7.92 -16.03 -25.04
CA ALA A 106 -9.17 -15.28 -25.22
C ALA A 106 -9.52 -15.05 -26.70
N LEU A 107 -8.53 -14.94 -27.58
CA LEU A 107 -8.72 -14.92 -29.03
C LEU A 107 -9.06 -16.29 -29.63
N GLY A 108 -9.02 -17.37 -28.84
CA GLY A 108 -9.32 -18.73 -29.26
C GLY A 108 -8.12 -19.50 -29.80
N TYR A 109 -6.90 -19.10 -29.44
CA TYR A 109 -5.70 -19.88 -29.73
C TYR A 109 -5.50 -20.96 -28.66
N ARG A 110 -5.05 -22.15 -29.08
CA ARG A 110 -4.47 -23.12 -28.14
C ARG A 110 -3.09 -22.66 -27.73
N THR A 111 -2.75 -22.72 -26.45
CA THR A 111 -1.54 -22.08 -25.93
C THR A 111 -0.57 -23.10 -25.36
N ALA A 112 0.69 -23.07 -25.79
CA ALA A 112 1.76 -23.85 -25.17
C ALA A 112 3.04 -23.06 -24.93
N ALA A 113 3.79 -23.46 -23.90
CA ALA A 113 5.11 -22.93 -23.59
C ALA A 113 6.12 -24.05 -23.30
N PHE A 114 7.32 -23.90 -23.84
CA PHE A 114 8.50 -24.72 -23.54
C PHE A 114 9.63 -23.78 -23.10
N THR A 115 9.89 -23.73 -21.79
CA THR A 115 10.85 -22.79 -21.21
C THR A 115 11.78 -23.45 -20.19
N PRO A 116 13.06 -23.67 -20.52
CA PRO A 116 14.03 -24.20 -19.57
C PRO A 116 14.56 -23.14 -18.60
N ASN A 117 14.19 -21.85 -18.75
CA ASN A 117 14.68 -20.78 -17.89
C ASN A 117 13.94 -20.76 -16.53
N PRO A 118 14.66 -20.88 -15.40
CA PRO A 118 14.06 -20.87 -14.06
C PRO A 118 13.19 -19.64 -13.74
N PHE A 119 13.58 -18.45 -14.23
CA PHE A 119 12.89 -17.19 -13.93
C PHE A 119 11.56 -17.03 -14.68
N THR A 120 11.34 -17.85 -15.71
CA THR A 120 10.09 -17.89 -16.49
C THR A 120 9.28 -19.16 -16.21
N SER A 121 9.50 -19.80 -15.06
CA SER A 121 8.80 -21.04 -14.67
C SER A 121 7.44 -20.80 -14.01
N ARG A 122 6.68 -21.88 -13.74
CA ARG A 122 5.40 -21.82 -12.98
C ARG A 122 5.58 -21.26 -11.57
N HIS A 123 6.79 -21.36 -11.05
CA HIS A 123 7.15 -20.82 -9.74
C HIS A 123 6.96 -19.29 -9.67
N PHE A 124 7.20 -18.60 -10.80
CA PHE A 124 7.07 -17.15 -10.97
C PHE A 124 5.73 -16.74 -11.63
N GLY A 125 4.85 -17.69 -11.96
CA GLY A 125 3.49 -17.42 -12.46
C GLY A 125 3.36 -17.31 -13.99
N PHE A 126 4.38 -17.69 -14.75
CA PHE A 126 4.35 -17.64 -16.22
C PHE A 126 3.43 -18.67 -16.88
N ASP A 127 2.87 -19.63 -16.13
CA ASP A 127 1.89 -20.60 -16.62
C ASP A 127 0.49 -20.03 -16.85
N ALA A 128 0.20 -18.82 -16.35
CA ALA A 128 -1.08 -18.17 -16.56
C ALA A 128 -1.39 -18.01 -18.05
N GLY A 129 -2.51 -18.60 -18.49
CA GLY A 129 -2.99 -18.55 -19.88
C GLY A 129 -2.53 -19.70 -20.78
N PHE A 130 -1.59 -20.54 -20.35
CA PHE A 130 -1.10 -21.68 -21.15
C PHE A 130 -1.89 -22.97 -20.88
N GLU A 131 -2.35 -23.63 -21.95
CA GLU A 131 -2.97 -24.97 -21.88
C GLU A 131 -1.91 -26.04 -21.56
N HIS A 132 -0.74 -25.92 -22.19
CA HIS A 132 0.41 -26.77 -21.96
C HIS A 132 1.61 -25.93 -21.53
N PHE A 133 2.21 -26.23 -20.39
CA PHE A 133 3.34 -25.47 -19.86
C PHE A 133 4.43 -26.39 -19.34
N GLU A 134 5.53 -26.49 -20.08
CA GLU A 134 6.68 -27.29 -19.72
C GLU A 134 7.86 -26.40 -19.33
N ASP A 135 8.16 -26.40 -18.02
CA ASP A 135 9.28 -25.67 -17.42
C ASP A 135 10.42 -26.60 -17.00
N PHE A 136 10.26 -27.92 -17.17
CA PHE A 136 11.22 -28.95 -16.80
C PHE A 136 11.61 -28.96 -15.31
N MET A 137 10.80 -28.31 -14.47
CA MET A 137 10.97 -28.24 -13.01
C MET A 137 10.32 -29.45 -12.30
N GLY A 138 9.42 -30.14 -13.00
CA GLY A 138 8.50 -31.14 -12.46
C GLY A 138 9.04 -32.55 -12.25
N ASP A 139 10.27 -32.86 -12.69
CA ASP A 139 10.83 -34.22 -12.59
C ASP A 139 11.24 -34.63 -11.15
N SER A 140 11.00 -33.77 -10.16
CA SER A 140 11.33 -34.04 -8.76
C SER A 140 10.17 -33.65 -7.82
N ARG A 141 9.08 -34.43 -7.84
CA ARG A 141 7.91 -34.29 -6.94
C ARG A 141 8.18 -34.45 -5.42
N ALA A 142 9.44 -34.46 -4.98
CA ALA A 142 9.84 -34.63 -3.58
C ALA A 142 10.62 -33.44 -2.96
N THR A 143 10.81 -32.34 -3.70
CA THR A 143 12.01 -31.50 -3.47
C THR A 143 11.82 -29.99 -3.64
N GLY A 144 10.66 -29.42 -3.29
CA GLY A 144 10.48 -27.95 -3.29
C GLY A 144 11.61 -27.22 -2.53
N GLY A 145 11.95 -27.71 -1.33
CA GLY A 145 13.05 -27.14 -0.55
C GLY A 145 14.47 -27.56 -0.96
N LEU A 146 14.66 -28.49 -1.91
CA LEU A 146 15.99 -28.79 -2.47
C LEU A 146 16.24 -27.94 -3.72
N TYR A 147 15.19 -27.63 -4.48
CA TYR A 147 15.26 -26.74 -5.63
C TYR A 147 15.64 -25.32 -5.21
N GLU A 148 14.98 -24.75 -4.19
CA GLU A 148 15.38 -23.47 -3.60
C GLU A 148 16.85 -23.49 -3.16
N ARG A 149 17.31 -24.56 -2.49
CA ARG A 149 18.73 -24.69 -2.10
C ARG A 149 19.70 -24.83 -3.28
N ILE A 150 19.27 -25.44 -4.38
CA ILE A 150 20.06 -25.60 -5.61
C ILE A 150 20.14 -24.27 -6.36
N PHE A 151 19.02 -23.56 -6.49
CA PHE A 151 18.89 -22.30 -7.19
C PHE A 151 19.53 -21.16 -6.39
N GLU A 152 19.35 -21.11 -5.07
CA GLU A 152 20.12 -20.24 -4.16
C GLU A 152 21.63 -20.49 -4.27
N GLY A 153 22.06 -21.74 -4.46
CA GLY A 153 23.48 -22.06 -4.66
C GLY A 153 24.05 -21.55 -5.98
N PHE A 154 23.20 -21.45 -7.00
CA PHE A 154 23.53 -20.91 -8.33
C PHE A 154 23.59 -19.37 -8.28
N VAL A 155 22.59 -18.73 -7.67
CA VAL A 155 22.47 -17.27 -7.52
C VAL A 155 23.46 -16.68 -6.52
N LYS A 156 23.79 -17.37 -5.41
CA LYS A 156 24.71 -16.85 -4.36
C LYS A 156 26.20 -17.00 -4.65
N GLY A 157 26.62 -17.42 -5.85
CA GLY A 157 28.04 -17.40 -6.25
C GLY A 157 29.00 -18.13 -5.29
N SER A 158 28.58 -19.22 -4.65
CA SER A 158 29.45 -19.97 -3.72
C SER A 158 30.49 -20.81 -4.50
N GLY A 159 31.63 -20.19 -4.80
CA GLY A 159 32.65 -20.63 -5.76
C GLY A 159 33.30 -22.02 -5.58
N ALA A 160 32.89 -22.84 -4.60
CA ALA A 160 33.32 -24.23 -4.46
C ALA A 160 32.26 -25.25 -4.92
N SER A 161 30.97 -25.01 -4.63
CA SER A 161 29.85 -25.90 -4.99
C SER A 161 29.44 -25.77 -6.46
N SER A 162 29.40 -24.55 -6.99
CA SER A 162 29.11 -24.30 -8.41
C SER A 162 30.22 -24.88 -9.30
N LEU A 163 31.48 -24.79 -8.85
CA LEU A 163 32.62 -25.36 -9.56
C LEU A 163 32.62 -26.89 -9.59
N ALA A 164 32.32 -27.54 -8.45
CA ALA A 164 32.23 -28.98 -8.38
C ALA A 164 31.11 -29.53 -9.27
N ARG A 165 29.98 -28.82 -9.38
CA ARG A 165 28.84 -29.18 -10.22
C ARG A 165 29.09 -28.94 -11.71
N VAL A 166 29.69 -27.81 -12.08
CA VAL A 166 30.16 -27.55 -13.45
C VAL A 166 31.19 -28.59 -13.90
N LEU A 167 32.14 -28.94 -13.02
CA LEU A 167 33.13 -29.99 -13.29
C LEU A 167 32.50 -31.39 -13.35
N LEU A 168 31.50 -31.69 -12.50
CA LEU A 168 30.73 -32.94 -12.57
C LEU A 168 29.96 -33.05 -13.89
N ASN A 169 29.20 -32.02 -14.26
CA ASN A 169 28.42 -31.93 -15.49
C ASN A 169 29.34 -32.04 -16.72
N PHE A 170 30.48 -31.35 -16.69
CA PHE A 170 31.54 -31.46 -17.70
C PHE A 170 32.09 -32.89 -17.84
N TRP A 171 32.22 -33.64 -16.75
CA TRP A 171 32.74 -35.02 -16.75
C TRP A 171 31.66 -36.07 -17.08
N GLN A 172 30.39 -35.76 -16.82
CA GLN A 172 29.24 -36.62 -17.09
C GLN A 172 28.66 -36.41 -18.50
N GLY A 173 29.08 -35.35 -19.21
CA GLY A 173 28.54 -35.00 -20.52
C GLY A 173 27.12 -34.43 -20.45
N GLU A 174 26.64 -34.10 -19.25
CA GLU A 174 25.37 -33.44 -19.02
C GLU A 174 25.58 -31.93 -19.22
N GLU A 175 24.78 -31.31 -20.08
CA GLU A 175 24.83 -29.87 -20.31
C GLU A 175 24.26 -29.11 -19.11
N VAL A 176 24.79 -27.92 -18.83
CA VAL A 176 24.45 -27.14 -17.62
C VAL A 176 23.01 -26.60 -17.68
N PHE A 177 22.55 -26.32 -18.90
CA PHE A 177 21.16 -26.00 -19.24
C PHE A 177 20.64 -27.03 -20.23
N LYS A 178 19.31 -27.14 -20.36
CA LYS A 178 18.69 -28.04 -21.34
C LYS A 178 18.78 -27.41 -22.73
N PRO A 179 19.55 -27.98 -23.67
CA PRO A 179 19.62 -27.45 -25.03
C PRO A 179 18.31 -27.70 -25.77
N TRP A 180 18.03 -26.89 -26.79
CA TRP A 180 16.75 -26.92 -27.49
C TRP A 180 16.40 -28.28 -28.10
N GLU A 181 17.39 -29.08 -28.55
CA GLU A 181 17.13 -30.42 -29.10
C GLU A 181 16.49 -31.38 -28.10
N THR A 182 16.60 -31.13 -26.80
CA THR A 182 16.03 -32.01 -25.78
C THR A 182 14.52 -31.91 -25.66
N TYR A 183 13.91 -30.80 -26.12
CA TYR A 183 12.47 -30.57 -26.04
C TYR A 183 11.85 -30.15 -27.38
N TYR A 184 12.65 -29.97 -28.42
CA TYR A 184 12.20 -29.60 -29.76
C TYR A 184 11.10 -30.52 -30.31
N ASP A 185 11.35 -31.83 -30.30
CA ASP A 185 10.41 -32.81 -30.85
C ASP A 185 9.07 -32.82 -30.08
N GLU A 186 9.09 -32.49 -28.79
CA GLU A 186 7.87 -32.37 -27.98
C GLU A 186 7.10 -31.10 -28.32
N ALA A 187 7.79 -29.97 -28.50
CA ALA A 187 7.19 -28.70 -28.91
C ALA A 187 6.53 -28.80 -30.29
N VAL A 188 7.24 -29.36 -31.28
CA VAL A 188 6.70 -29.57 -32.63
C VAL A 188 5.56 -30.58 -32.61
N SER A 189 5.70 -31.71 -31.92
CA SER A 189 4.62 -32.71 -31.84
C SER A 189 3.37 -32.14 -31.17
N TRP A 190 3.50 -31.23 -30.20
CA TRP A 190 2.36 -30.55 -29.60
C TRP A 190 1.68 -29.64 -30.64
N ALA A 191 2.47 -28.81 -31.32
CA ALA A 191 1.98 -27.87 -32.34
C ALA A 191 1.27 -28.59 -33.51
N GLU A 192 1.84 -29.67 -34.03
CA GLU A 192 1.24 -30.49 -35.09
C GLU A 192 -0.07 -31.18 -34.66
N SER A 193 -0.26 -31.39 -33.35
CA SER A 193 -1.47 -32.02 -32.80
C SER A 193 -2.62 -31.05 -32.55
N ALA A 194 -2.41 -29.75 -32.72
CA ALA A 194 -3.42 -28.73 -32.49
C ALA A 194 -4.41 -28.65 -33.67
N ASP A 195 -5.68 -29.00 -33.40
CA ASP A 195 -6.79 -28.91 -34.37
C ASP A 195 -7.32 -27.47 -34.59
N GLU A 196 -6.81 -26.49 -33.83
CA GLU A 196 -7.16 -25.07 -33.83
C GLU A 196 -5.87 -24.25 -33.97
N PRO A 197 -5.92 -22.98 -34.43
CA PRO A 197 -4.74 -22.13 -34.45
C PRO A 197 -4.10 -22.07 -33.06
N TYR A 198 -2.78 -22.14 -33.01
CA TYR A 198 -2.03 -22.24 -31.77
C TYR A 198 -1.06 -21.08 -31.58
N PHE A 199 -0.86 -20.70 -30.33
CA PHE A 199 0.19 -19.81 -29.88
C PHE A 199 1.20 -20.67 -29.11
N LEU A 200 2.40 -20.81 -29.67
CA LEU A 200 3.49 -21.57 -29.07
C LEU A 200 4.59 -20.60 -28.65
N TRP A 201 5.02 -20.67 -27.40
CA TRP A 201 6.19 -19.97 -26.90
C TRP A 201 7.35 -20.93 -26.68
N VAL A 202 8.48 -20.64 -27.31
CA VAL A 202 9.74 -21.39 -27.18
C VAL A 202 10.81 -20.46 -26.63
N PHE A 203 11.38 -20.79 -25.47
CA PHE A 203 12.46 -20.01 -24.87
C PHE A 203 13.79 -20.75 -24.99
N LEU A 204 14.74 -20.19 -25.74
CA LEU A 204 16.06 -20.77 -25.98
C LEU A 204 17.06 -20.20 -24.97
N MET A 205 17.61 -21.06 -24.11
CA MET A 205 18.68 -20.68 -23.15
C MET A 205 20.10 -20.82 -23.73
N ASP A 206 20.22 -21.24 -24.99
CA ASP A 206 21.48 -21.66 -25.60
C ASP A 206 22.52 -20.52 -25.77
N ALA A 207 22.05 -19.27 -25.77
CA ALA A 207 22.86 -18.05 -25.82
C ALA A 207 23.15 -17.42 -24.44
N HIS A 208 22.71 -18.04 -23.33
CA HIS A 208 23.05 -17.61 -21.97
C HIS A 208 24.41 -18.17 -21.52
N ASN A 209 25.09 -17.47 -20.59
CA ASN A 209 26.32 -17.99 -19.99
C ASN A 209 26.05 -19.23 -19.10
N PRO A 210 26.81 -20.34 -19.22
CA PRO A 210 28.05 -20.47 -19.97
C PRO A 210 27.79 -20.77 -21.45
N TYR A 211 28.40 -19.98 -22.35
CA TYR A 211 28.24 -20.17 -23.79
C TYR A 211 28.94 -21.45 -24.24
N MET A 212 28.15 -22.48 -24.48
CA MET A 212 28.60 -23.85 -24.71
C MET A 212 27.82 -24.48 -25.86
N ALA A 213 27.92 -23.89 -27.05
CA ALA A 213 27.28 -24.38 -28.27
C ALA A 213 27.49 -25.88 -28.55
N GLY A 214 26.47 -26.49 -29.17
CA GLY A 214 26.43 -27.89 -29.55
C GLY A 214 27.58 -28.34 -30.49
N GLU A 215 27.74 -29.65 -30.63
CA GLU A 215 28.72 -30.21 -31.56
C GLU A 215 28.33 -29.91 -33.02
N GLY A 216 29.21 -29.21 -33.74
CA GLY A 216 28.97 -28.76 -35.13
C GLY A 216 28.88 -27.24 -35.30
N TYR A 217 28.54 -26.51 -34.24
CA TYR A 217 28.42 -25.05 -34.24
C TYR A 217 29.61 -24.33 -33.61
N ARG A 218 30.49 -25.08 -32.92
CA ARG A 218 31.69 -24.55 -32.28
C ARG A 218 32.80 -24.23 -33.29
N SER A 219 33.18 -22.97 -33.40
CA SER A 219 34.36 -22.52 -34.14
C SER A 219 35.67 -22.69 -33.34
N GLN A 220 35.56 -22.93 -32.03
CA GLN A 220 36.70 -23.21 -31.15
C GLN A 220 36.57 -24.51 -30.32
N SER A 221 37.66 -24.94 -29.68
CA SER A 221 37.63 -26.17 -28.88
C SER A 221 36.77 -25.99 -27.62
N ARG A 222 36.05 -27.05 -27.21
CA ARG A 222 35.23 -27.05 -25.98
C ARG A 222 36.01 -26.57 -24.75
N TRP A 223 37.29 -26.89 -24.67
CA TRP A 223 38.18 -26.44 -23.60
C TRP A 223 38.45 -24.93 -23.62
N LYS A 224 38.54 -24.30 -24.79
CA LYS A 224 38.70 -22.83 -24.90
C LYS A 224 37.44 -22.12 -24.44
N SER A 225 36.26 -22.56 -24.88
CA SER A 225 34.96 -22.02 -24.43
C SER A 225 34.78 -22.23 -22.92
N PHE A 226 35.08 -23.44 -22.42
CA PHE A 226 35.02 -23.73 -20.98
C PHE A 226 35.96 -22.82 -20.18
N HIS A 227 37.20 -22.64 -20.63
CA HIS A 227 38.16 -21.77 -19.96
C HIS A 227 37.69 -20.30 -19.94
N ALA A 228 37.12 -19.80 -21.04
CA ALA A 228 36.61 -18.43 -21.12
C ALA A 228 35.45 -18.22 -20.14
N ASN A 229 34.43 -19.09 -20.18
CA ASN A 229 33.30 -19.06 -19.24
C ASN A 229 33.74 -19.24 -17.77
N TYR A 230 34.74 -20.08 -17.51
CA TYR A 230 35.32 -20.23 -16.17
C TYR A 230 35.97 -18.93 -15.65
N ARG A 231 36.67 -18.20 -16.53
CA ARG A 231 37.27 -16.91 -16.17
C ARG A 231 36.19 -15.87 -15.94
N PHE A 232 35.19 -15.82 -16.83
CA PHE A 232 33.99 -14.98 -16.70
C PHE A 232 33.35 -15.15 -15.31
N TRP A 233 33.02 -16.37 -14.89
CA TRP A 233 32.41 -16.62 -13.58
C TRP A 233 33.31 -16.37 -12.36
N ARG A 234 34.64 -16.29 -12.51
CA ARG A 234 35.57 -16.18 -11.38
C ARG A 234 36.13 -14.79 -11.15
N GLU A 235 36.04 -13.92 -12.14
CA GLU A 235 36.62 -12.58 -12.11
C GLU A 235 35.56 -11.51 -11.98
N SER A 236 36.01 -10.30 -11.66
CA SER A 236 35.13 -9.13 -11.64
C SER A 236 34.80 -8.74 -13.07
N HIS A 237 33.53 -8.48 -13.30
CA HIS A 237 32.99 -8.02 -14.58
C HIS A 237 33.23 -6.51 -14.81
N ASP A 238 33.78 -5.80 -13.83
CA ASP A 238 34.15 -4.37 -13.91
C ASP A 238 35.60 -4.17 -14.35
N THR A 239 36.30 -5.26 -14.71
CA THR A 239 37.69 -5.23 -15.16
C THR A 239 37.82 -5.91 -16.53
N PRO A 240 38.48 -5.26 -17.51
CA PRO A 240 38.69 -5.88 -18.81
C PRO A 240 39.45 -7.20 -18.72
N PHE A 241 38.93 -8.23 -19.39
CA PHE A 241 39.64 -9.50 -19.53
C PHE A 241 40.90 -9.34 -20.39
N ASP A 242 41.86 -10.26 -20.22
CA ASP A 242 42.96 -10.42 -21.18
C ASP A 242 42.39 -10.60 -22.60
N PRO A 243 42.97 -9.96 -23.64
CA PRO A 243 42.42 -10.02 -24.99
C PRO A 243 42.15 -11.44 -25.50
N ALA A 244 43.00 -12.42 -25.15
CA ALA A 244 42.80 -13.79 -25.59
C ALA A 244 41.66 -14.52 -24.84
N VAL A 245 41.26 -14.03 -23.66
CA VAL A 245 40.07 -14.52 -22.93
C VAL A 245 38.82 -13.85 -23.48
N HIS A 246 38.86 -12.52 -23.67
CA HIS A 246 37.79 -11.75 -24.31
C HIS A 246 37.41 -12.33 -25.69
N ASP A 247 38.39 -12.49 -26.59
CA ASP A 247 38.15 -13.04 -27.94
C ASP A 247 37.48 -14.43 -27.90
N ARG A 248 37.88 -15.27 -26.93
CA ARG A 248 37.30 -16.62 -26.75
C ARG A 248 35.89 -16.58 -26.18
N LEU A 249 35.57 -15.58 -25.36
CA LEU A 249 34.25 -15.40 -24.78
C LEU A 249 33.27 -14.94 -25.87
N VAL A 250 33.63 -13.90 -26.62
CA VAL A 250 32.86 -13.41 -27.78
C VAL A 250 32.66 -14.51 -28.81
N THR A 251 33.71 -15.26 -29.13
CA THR A 251 33.60 -16.41 -30.05
C THR A 251 32.67 -17.51 -29.51
N ALA A 252 32.68 -17.76 -28.20
CA ALA A 252 31.80 -18.76 -27.60
C ALA A 252 30.33 -18.29 -27.61
N TYR A 253 30.09 -16.99 -27.38
CA TYR A 253 28.77 -16.38 -27.50
C TYR A 253 28.25 -16.45 -28.94
N ASP A 254 29.05 -16.04 -29.93
CA ASP A 254 28.68 -16.12 -31.36
C ASP A 254 28.36 -17.55 -31.81
N ASP A 255 29.15 -18.53 -31.37
CA ASP A 255 28.89 -19.96 -31.63
C ASP A 255 27.54 -20.39 -31.04
N SER A 256 27.18 -19.86 -29.86
CA SER A 256 25.93 -20.13 -29.16
C SER A 256 24.73 -19.44 -29.83
N VAL A 257 24.88 -18.20 -30.31
CA VAL A 257 23.86 -17.51 -31.13
C VAL A 257 23.58 -18.30 -32.40
N ARG A 258 24.63 -18.74 -33.10
CA ARG A 258 24.50 -19.59 -34.30
C ARG A 258 23.81 -20.92 -34.01
N TYR A 259 24.04 -21.46 -32.83
CA TYR A 259 23.40 -22.69 -32.40
C TYR A 259 21.90 -22.51 -32.09
N ALA A 260 21.51 -21.36 -31.49
CA ALA A 260 20.11 -21.00 -31.31
C ALA A 260 19.40 -20.70 -32.65
N ASP A 261 20.06 -20.04 -33.61
CA ASP A 261 19.52 -19.77 -34.96
C ASP A 261 19.18 -21.08 -35.71
N ALA A 262 19.91 -22.17 -35.46
CA ALA A 262 19.59 -23.47 -36.03
C ALA A 262 18.24 -24.04 -35.55
N CYS A 263 17.79 -23.68 -34.33
CA CYS A 263 16.44 -24.01 -33.86
C CYS A 263 15.39 -23.26 -34.69
N LEU A 264 15.62 -21.97 -34.98
CA LEU A 264 14.73 -21.17 -35.85
C LEU A 264 14.61 -21.79 -37.24
N ALA A 265 15.73 -22.26 -37.81
CA ALA A 265 15.74 -22.90 -39.13
C ALA A 265 14.80 -24.11 -39.15
N ARG A 266 14.88 -24.95 -38.11
CA ARG A 266 14.02 -26.14 -38.02
C ARG A 266 12.57 -25.78 -37.74
N LEU A 267 12.28 -24.82 -36.85
CA LEU A 267 10.92 -24.38 -36.58
C LEU A 267 10.25 -23.86 -37.86
N ARG A 268 10.99 -23.09 -38.67
CA ARG A 268 10.53 -22.59 -39.97
C ARG A 268 10.25 -23.71 -40.98
N GLU A 269 11.02 -24.79 -40.95
CA GLU A 269 10.84 -25.94 -41.85
C GLU A 269 9.71 -26.87 -41.42
N ASP A 270 9.58 -27.10 -40.10
CA ASP A 270 8.68 -28.10 -39.53
C ASP A 270 7.28 -27.54 -39.21
N LEU A 271 7.13 -26.22 -39.00
CA LEU A 271 5.85 -25.58 -38.63
C LEU A 271 5.38 -24.56 -39.67
N ASP A 272 4.11 -24.65 -40.04
CA ASP A 272 3.40 -23.64 -40.83
C ASP A 272 2.78 -22.60 -39.89
N ALA A 273 3.54 -21.58 -39.52
CA ALA A 273 3.16 -20.54 -38.56
C ALA A 273 3.88 -19.22 -38.82
N THR A 274 3.31 -18.12 -38.32
CA THR A 274 4.03 -16.85 -38.20
C THR A 274 5.03 -16.93 -37.04
N LEU A 275 6.32 -16.69 -37.33
CA LEU A 275 7.38 -16.61 -36.33
C LEU A 275 7.51 -15.17 -35.83
N VAL A 276 7.50 -15.01 -34.51
CA VAL A 276 7.88 -13.78 -33.82
C VAL A 276 9.17 -14.08 -33.05
N VAL A 277 10.30 -13.49 -33.45
CA VAL A 277 11.62 -13.79 -32.88
C VAL A 277 12.18 -12.57 -32.18
N THR A 278 12.63 -12.72 -30.93
CA THR A 278 13.25 -11.64 -30.15
C THR A 278 14.29 -12.14 -29.15
N GLY A 279 15.17 -11.25 -28.69
CA GLY A 279 15.88 -11.42 -27.41
C GLY A 279 15.02 -11.01 -26.22
N ASP A 280 15.33 -11.47 -25.00
CA ASP A 280 14.76 -10.92 -23.76
C ASP A 280 15.59 -9.77 -23.19
N HIS A 281 16.92 -9.86 -23.32
CA HIS A 281 17.91 -8.81 -23.06
C HIS A 281 19.21 -9.11 -23.85
N GLY A 282 20.27 -8.33 -23.62
CA GLY A 282 21.61 -8.52 -24.18
C GLY A 282 22.69 -8.73 -23.11
N GLU A 283 23.95 -8.89 -23.53
CA GLU A 283 25.09 -9.13 -22.64
C GLU A 283 26.37 -8.36 -23.05
N ALA A 284 26.97 -7.64 -22.11
CA ALA A 284 28.19 -6.86 -22.34
C ALA A 284 29.44 -7.76 -22.44
N PHE A 285 30.34 -7.41 -23.35
CA PHE A 285 31.63 -8.07 -23.59
C PHE A 285 32.82 -7.09 -23.46
N GLY A 286 32.71 -6.05 -22.66
CA GLY A 286 33.77 -5.07 -22.38
C GLY A 286 33.50 -3.68 -22.92
N GLU A 287 32.42 -3.52 -23.71
CA GLU A 287 31.79 -2.23 -23.98
C GLU A 287 31.50 -1.51 -22.65
N HIS A 288 31.69 -0.20 -22.62
CA HIS A 288 31.59 0.62 -21.41
C HIS A 288 32.40 0.13 -20.18
N GLY A 289 33.37 -0.76 -20.39
CA GLY A 289 34.20 -1.36 -19.34
C GLY A 289 33.51 -2.45 -18.53
N THR A 290 32.34 -2.95 -18.97
CA THR A 290 31.51 -3.90 -18.23
C THR A 290 31.40 -5.24 -18.97
N TYR A 291 31.10 -6.30 -18.22
CA TYR A 291 30.82 -7.62 -18.76
C TYR A 291 29.54 -8.17 -18.12
N GLY A 292 28.79 -8.99 -18.84
CA GLY A 292 27.52 -9.51 -18.33
C GLY A 292 26.37 -8.51 -18.52
N HIS A 293 25.25 -8.76 -17.86
CA HIS A 293 23.99 -8.08 -18.17
C HIS A 293 23.45 -7.19 -17.03
N GLU A 294 23.50 -7.60 -15.75
CA GLU A 294 23.15 -6.72 -14.62
C GLU A 294 24.36 -5.89 -14.12
N PRO A 295 24.18 -4.66 -13.60
CA PRO A 295 22.96 -3.84 -13.54
C PRO A 295 22.90 -2.77 -14.65
N HIS A 296 23.57 -2.93 -15.78
CA HIS A 296 23.74 -1.87 -16.77
C HIS A 296 22.61 -1.83 -17.80
N LEU A 297 22.33 -0.65 -18.37
CA LEU A 297 21.25 -0.43 -19.34
C LEU A 297 21.78 0.13 -20.67
N TYR A 298 23.03 -0.17 -21.03
CA TYR A 298 23.63 0.22 -22.32
C TYR A 298 23.02 -0.59 -23.48
N ALA A 299 23.28 -0.21 -24.74
CA ALA A 299 22.73 -0.92 -25.89
C ALA A 299 23.08 -2.41 -25.86
N GLU A 300 24.30 -2.77 -25.46
CA GLU A 300 24.73 -4.16 -25.30
C GLU A 300 23.87 -4.96 -24.30
N ASN A 301 23.16 -4.30 -23.38
CA ASN A 301 22.29 -4.94 -22.39
C ASN A 301 20.82 -4.98 -22.79
N VAL A 302 20.33 -4.04 -23.60
CA VAL A 302 18.88 -3.90 -23.85
C VAL A 302 18.48 -3.76 -25.32
N HIS A 303 19.40 -3.57 -26.26
CA HIS A 303 19.09 -3.53 -27.70
C HIS A 303 19.11 -4.96 -28.27
N VAL A 304 17.93 -5.46 -28.60
CA VAL A 304 17.68 -6.86 -28.99
C VAL A 304 17.05 -6.90 -30.39
N PRO A 305 17.21 -7.99 -31.15
CA PRO A 305 16.49 -8.13 -32.42
C PRO A 305 15.00 -8.34 -32.17
N LEU A 306 14.15 -7.90 -33.09
CA LEU A 306 12.72 -8.24 -33.11
C LEU A 306 12.26 -8.35 -34.56
N VAL A 307 11.74 -9.52 -34.92
CA VAL A 307 11.33 -9.87 -36.30
C VAL A 307 10.01 -10.62 -36.27
N VAL A 308 9.12 -10.30 -37.21
CA VAL A 308 7.86 -11.01 -37.47
C VAL A 308 7.87 -11.49 -38.91
N ALA A 309 7.81 -12.79 -39.15
CA ALA A 309 7.94 -13.36 -40.49
C ALA A 309 7.22 -14.72 -40.62
N GLY A 310 6.74 -15.05 -41.82
CA GLY A 310 5.95 -16.26 -42.08
C GLY A 310 4.44 -15.99 -42.05
N GLY A 311 3.64 -16.99 -42.43
CA GLY A 311 2.17 -16.90 -42.38
C GLY A 311 1.55 -16.01 -43.45
N ARG A 312 1.73 -16.34 -44.74
CA ARG A 312 0.78 -16.00 -45.82
C ARG A 312 1.28 -16.58 -47.13
N ASP A 313 0.50 -17.50 -47.68
CA ASP A 313 0.69 -17.98 -49.04
C ASP A 313 0.57 -16.79 -50.02
N GLU A 314 1.66 -16.44 -50.71
CA GLU A 314 1.74 -15.39 -51.73
C GLU A 314 0.75 -15.60 -52.88
N SER A 315 0.06 -16.75 -52.93
CA SER A 315 -0.77 -17.17 -54.04
C SER A 315 -2.23 -16.65 -54.03
N GLU A 316 -2.78 -16.16 -52.92
CA GLU A 316 -4.19 -15.72 -52.84
C GLU A 316 -4.43 -14.19 -52.79
N ALA A 317 -3.42 -13.39 -52.43
CA ALA A 317 -3.51 -11.93 -52.51
C ALA A 317 -3.10 -11.44 -53.91
N GLY A 318 -4.07 -11.24 -54.80
CA GLY A 318 -3.89 -10.64 -56.13
C GLY A 318 -3.41 -9.17 -56.14
N SER A 319 -2.62 -8.75 -55.16
CA SER A 319 -1.83 -7.52 -55.17
C SER A 319 -0.37 -7.90 -55.06
N GLU A 320 0.44 -7.47 -56.02
CA GLU A 320 1.88 -7.30 -55.86
C GLU A 320 2.10 -6.44 -54.60
N ARG A 321 2.21 -7.06 -53.41
CA ARG A 321 2.88 -6.41 -52.28
C ARG A 321 4.35 -6.46 -52.67
N ASP A 322 4.93 -5.28 -52.80
CA ASP A 322 6.36 -5.09 -52.93
C ASP A 322 6.99 -5.84 -51.74
N THR A 323 7.59 -7.02 -51.96
CA THR A 323 8.27 -7.85 -50.96
C THR A 323 9.60 -7.23 -50.54
N GLY A 324 9.63 -5.90 -50.43
CA GLY A 324 10.74 -5.17 -49.88
C GLY A 324 10.73 -5.31 -48.36
N ARG A 325 11.90 -5.58 -47.79
CA ARG A 325 12.20 -5.47 -46.36
C ARG A 325 11.44 -4.30 -45.73
N GLU A 326 10.45 -4.61 -44.89
CA GLU A 326 9.74 -3.60 -44.11
C GLU A 326 10.43 -3.44 -42.76
N THR A 327 10.81 -2.20 -42.43
CA THR A 327 11.56 -1.91 -41.21
C THR A 327 10.90 -0.76 -40.45
N VAL A 328 10.53 -1.01 -39.19
CA VAL A 328 10.12 0.02 -38.24
C VAL A 328 11.36 0.59 -37.57
N SER A 329 11.71 1.82 -37.96
CA SER A 329 12.90 2.52 -37.42
C SER A 329 12.65 3.27 -36.11
N ARG A 330 11.38 3.44 -35.72
CA ARG A 330 11.01 4.09 -34.46
C ARG A 330 11.26 3.12 -33.30
N PRO A 331 11.70 3.60 -32.12
CA PRO A 331 11.88 2.74 -30.95
C PRO A 331 10.64 1.95 -30.58
N VAL A 332 10.80 0.67 -30.25
CA VAL A 332 9.75 -0.23 -29.76
C VAL A 332 10.23 -0.89 -28.48
N SER A 333 9.46 -0.73 -27.41
CA SER A 333 9.70 -1.45 -26.16
C SER A 333 9.16 -2.86 -26.30
N LEU A 334 9.88 -3.89 -25.80
CA LEU A 334 9.31 -5.24 -25.73
C LEU A 334 8.15 -5.34 -24.72
N SER A 335 7.85 -4.29 -23.95
CA SER A 335 6.55 -4.18 -23.26
C SER A 335 5.36 -4.16 -24.23
N ALA A 336 5.57 -3.82 -25.51
CA ALA A 336 4.53 -3.88 -26.54
C ALA A 336 4.35 -5.29 -27.13
N LEU A 337 5.10 -6.31 -26.65
CA LEU A 337 5.01 -7.67 -27.17
C LEU A 337 3.59 -8.28 -27.12
N PRO A 338 2.76 -8.07 -26.07
CA PRO A 338 1.38 -8.55 -26.07
C PRO A 338 0.57 -7.96 -27.21
N ASP A 339 0.70 -6.65 -27.44
CA ASP A 339 -0.03 -5.92 -28.49
C ASP A 339 0.49 -6.31 -29.88
N LEU A 340 1.79 -6.58 -30.02
CA LEU A 340 2.40 -7.06 -31.27
C LEU A 340 1.86 -8.44 -31.65
N VAL A 341 1.88 -9.41 -30.74
CA VAL A 341 1.42 -10.78 -31.02
C VAL A 341 -0.08 -10.81 -31.24
N GLU A 342 -0.85 -10.02 -30.47
CA GLU A 342 -2.28 -9.83 -30.71
C GLU A 342 -2.54 -9.17 -32.07
N GLY A 343 -1.71 -8.21 -32.46
CA GLY A 343 -1.75 -7.57 -33.77
C GLY A 343 -1.49 -8.55 -34.92
N VAL A 344 -0.53 -9.46 -34.77
CA VAL A 344 -0.32 -10.56 -35.73
C VAL A 344 -1.57 -11.44 -35.83
N ALA A 345 -2.14 -11.84 -34.69
CA ALA A 345 -3.33 -12.69 -34.64
C ALA A 345 -4.60 -12.05 -35.24
N THR A 346 -4.64 -10.71 -35.28
CA THR A 346 -5.79 -9.92 -35.74
C THR A 346 -5.56 -9.19 -37.06
N ASP A 347 -4.39 -9.37 -37.68
CA ASP A 347 -3.96 -8.67 -38.90
C ASP A 347 -3.99 -7.13 -38.77
N ALA A 348 -3.52 -6.64 -37.63
CA ALA A 348 -3.36 -5.21 -37.37
C ALA A 348 -2.13 -4.63 -38.09
N ASP A 349 -2.13 -3.32 -38.31
CA ASP A 349 -0.96 -2.60 -38.83
C ASP A 349 0.10 -2.45 -37.72
N LEU A 350 1.14 -3.28 -37.77
CA LEU A 350 2.22 -3.30 -36.78
C LEU A 350 3.21 -2.14 -36.94
N SER A 351 3.15 -1.37 -38.03
CA SER A 351 4.05 -0.25 -38.27
C SER A 351 3.82 0.92 -37.29
N GLU A 352 2.65 0.95 -36.64
CA GLU A 352 2.27 1.97 -35.65
C GLU A 352 2.81 1.70 -34.23
N LEU A 353 3.41 0.53 -33.96
CA LEU A 353 3.96 0.19 -32.63
C LEU A 353 5.15 1.07 -32.21
N GLY A 354 5.76 1.78 -33.16
CA GLY A 354 6.91 2.65 -32.94
C GLY A 354 6.60 3.91 -32.13
N GLU A 355 7.23 4.07 -30.97
CA GLU A 355 7.10 5.26 -30.12
C GLU A 355 8.13 6.36 -30.47
N ASN A 356 8.02 7.52 -29.82
CA ASN A 356 9.06 8.55 -29.94
C ASN A 356 10.28 8.26 -29.04
N TRP A 357 10.04 7.58 -27.93
CA TRP A 357 11.05 7.12 -26.97
C TRP A 357 10.49 5.96 -26.16
N VAL A 358 11.36 5.11 -25.62
CA VAL A 358 11.02 3.95 -24.78
C VAL A 358 11.89 3.94 -23.52
N PHE A 359 11.50 3.16 -22.51
CA PHE A 359 12.18 3.10 -21.22
C PHE A 359 12.75 1.71 -20.94
N SER A 360 13.91 1.68 -20.27
CA SER A 360 14.46 0.49 -19.62
C SER A 360 14.81 0.80 -18.16
N GLU A 361 14.56 -0.12 -17.24
CA GLU A 361 14.77 0.05 -15.79
C GLU A 361 15.38 -1.22 -15.18
N THR A 362 16.27 -1.03 -14.20
CA THR A 362 16.75 -2.11 -13.34
C THR A 362 15.72 -2.43 -12.25
N GLU A 363 15.81 -3.63 -11.65
CA GLU A 363 14.83 -4.14 -10.69
C GLU A 363 14.54 -3.19 -9.51
N GLN A 364 15.53 -2.41 -9.07
CA GLN A 364 15.40 -1.49 -7.93
C GLN A 364 15.15 -0.03 -8.35
N GLY A 365 14.98 0.24 -9.65
CA GLY A 365 14.84 1.60 -10.19
C GLY A 365 16.08 2.48 -9.96
N ASP A 366 17.20 1.86 -9.61
CA ASP A 366 18.48 2.53 -9.38
C ASP A 366 19.07 3.05 -10.69
N ARG A 367 18.80 2.40 -11.82
CA ARG A 367 19.15 2.89 -13.16
C ARG A 367 17.91 2.98 -14.04
N THR A 368 17.81 4.05 -14.80
CA THR A 368 16.71 4.30 -15.74
C THR A 368 17.27 4.85 -17.03
N ALA A 369 16.94 4.22 -18.15
CA ALA A 369 17.29 4.69 -19.49
C ALA A 369 16.02 5.16 -20.22
N VAL A 370 16.16 6.24 -21.00
CA VAL A 370 15.18 6.61 -22.02
C VAL A 370 15.89 6.63 -23.37
N ARG A 371 15.33 5.91 -24.34
CA ARG A 371 15.91 5.67 -25.66
C ARG A 371 14.98 6.23 -26.73
N GLY A 372 15.42 7.27 -27.42
CA GLY A 372 14.82 7.75 -28.66
C GLY A 372 15.41 7.04 -29.88
N LYS A 373 15.07 7.52 -31.08
CA LYS A 373 15.56 6.90 -32.33
C LYS A 373 17.09 6.93 -32.47
N ASP A 374 17.69 8.09 -32.21
CA ASP A 374 19.12 8.34 -32.41
C ASP A 374 19.77 8.93 -31.14
N TRP A 375 19.18 8.72 -29.96
CA TRP A 375 19.70 9.27 -28.71
C TRP A 375 19.25 8.46 -27.49
N THR A 376 20.10 8.41 -26.47
CA THR A 376 19.85 7.72 -25.21
C THR A 376 20.27 8.59 -24.05
N TYR A 377 19.41 8.72 -23.04
CA TYR A 377 19.78 9.33 -21.76
C TYR A 377 19.68 8.28 -20.65
N LEU A 378 20.77 8.12 -19.90
CA LEU A 378 20.90 7.15 -18.83
C LEU A 378 21.10 7.88 -17.51
N ARG A 379 20.25 7.55 -16.53
CA ARG A 379 20.35 8.08 -15.17
C ARG A 379 20.84 7.01 -14.22
N HIS A 380 21.88 7.32 -13.47
CA HIS A 380 22.42 6.46 -12.40
C HIS A 380 21.87 6.87 -11.02
N GLY A 381 21.71 5.91 -10.11
CA GLY A 381 21.10 6.10 -8.79
C GLY A 381 21.99 6.85 -7.80
N ARG A 382 21.39 7.34 -6.70
CA ARG A 382 22.13 8.02 -5.62
C ARG A 382 23.01 7.01 -4.84
N GLY A 383 24.29 6.92 -5.21
CA GLY A 383 25.26 6.09 -4.48
C GLY A 383 26.54 5.81 -5.28
N ASP A 384 26.45 5.78 -6.60
CA ASP A 384 27.60 5.61 -7.49
C ASP A 384 28.37 6.92 -7.60
N SER A 385 29.34 7.11 -6.71
CA SER A 385 30.20 8.29 -6.65
C SER A 385 31.19 8.45 -7.83
N ALA A 386 30.99 7.72 -8.93
CA ALA A 386 31.88 7.68 -10.08
C ALA A 386 31.29 8.31 -11.36
N ASP A 387 30.00 8.11 -11.67
CA ASP A 387 29.45 8.48 -12.99
C ASP A 387 28.18 9.36 -12.86
N GLY A 388 28.20 10.52 -13.52
CA GLY A 388 27.02 11.39 -13.64
C GLY A 388 26.06 10.88 -14.71
N ASP A 389 24.91 11.53 -14.88
CA ASP A 389 23.96 11.14 -15.93
C ASP A 389 24.58 11.26 -17.33
N GLU A 390 24.40 10.22 -18.15
CA GLU A 390 25.03 10.07 -19.46
C GLU A 390 24.04 10.38 -20.58
N LEU A 391 24.54 10.94 -21.68
CA LEU A 391 23.76 11.22 -22.88
C LEU A 391 24.55 10.80 -24.12
N TYR A 392 23.92 9.99 -24.96
CA TYR A 392 24.45 9.50 -26.22
C TYR A 392 23.59 10.01 -27.39
N VAL A 393 24.24 10.34 -28.52
CA VAL A 393 23.58 10.77 -29.76
C VAL A 393 24.25 10.06 -30.94
N GLY A 394 23.48 9.27 -31.70
CA GLY A 394 23.99 8.35 -32.72
C GLY A 394 24.42 7.01 -32.11
N ASP A 395 25.49 6.42 -32.65
CA ASP A 395 26.07 5.17 -32.14
C ASP A 395 26.65 5.42 -30.73
N GLU A 396 26.34 4.58 -29.75
CA GLU A 396 26.62 4.79 -28.31
C GLU A 396 28.12 4.79 -27.92
N ASP A 397 29.03 4.94 -28.88
CA ASP A 397 30.49 4.87 -28.71
C ASP A 397 31.13 6.16 -28.17
N GLY A 398 30.32 7.13 -27.69
CA GLY A 398 30.84 8.35 -27.06
C GLY A 398 29.78 9.30 -26.50
N GLU A 399 29.96 9.69 -25.23
CA GLU A 399 29.10 10.68 -24.57
C GLU A 399 29.10 12.00 -25.35
N THR A 400 27.91 12.55 -25.58
CA THR A 400 27.69 13.80 -26.30
C THR A 400 27.04 14.83 -25.39
N ASP A 401 27.51 16.08 -25.46
CA ASP A 401 26.91 17.19 -24.71
C ASP A 401 25.88 17.93 -25.57
N SER A 402 24.61 17.54 -25.47
CA SER A 402 23.46 18.26 -26.03
C SER A 402 22.53 18.71 -24.89
N PRO A 403 22.60 20.00 -24.47
CA PRO A 403 21.81 20.51 -23.36
C PRO A 403 20.30 20.31 -23.53
N ASP A 404 19.79 20.49 -24.76
CA ASP A 404 18.36 20.36 -25.07
C ASP A 404 17.88 18.91 -24.91
N LEU A 405 18.65 17.93 -25.39
CA LEU A 405 18.31 16.51 -25.25
C LEU A 405 18.49 16.03 -23.81
N ARG A 406 19.51 16.53 -23.09
CA ARG A 406 19.69 16.25 -21.66
C ARG A 406 18.48 16.72 -20.85
N GLU A 407 17.99 17.94 -21.08
CA GLU A 407 16.78 18.46 -20.42
C GLU A 407 15.52 17.63 -20.76
N VAL A 408 15.41 17.12 -22.00
CA VAL A 408 14.32 16.20 -22.38
C VAL A 408 14.45 14.87 -21.63
N GLY A 409 15.62 14.26 -21.63
CA GLY A 409 15.90 13.01 -20.92
C GLY A 409 15.62 13.10 -19.41
N GLU A 410 16.18 14.12 -18.75
CA GLU A 410 15.96 14.41 -17.33
C GLU A 410 14.47 14.51 -16.99
N ARG A 411 13.69 15.24 -17.81
CA ARG A 411 12.24 15.40 -17.60
C ARG A 411 11.47 14.10 -17.80
N LEU A 412 11.81 13.33 -18.82
CA LEU A 412 11.13 12.06 -19.12
C LEU A 412 11.39 11.04 -18.01
N VAL A 413 12.64 10.89 -17.57
CA VAL A 413 13.01 10.01 -16.46
C VAL A 413 12.36 10.49 -15.15
N ALA A 414 12.39 11.79 -14.85
CA ALA A 414 11.75 12.33 -13.64
C ALA A 414 10.23 12.07 -13.62
N ARG A 415 9.56 12.20 -14.77
CA ARG A 415 8.15 11.88 -14.93
C ARG A 415 7.90 10.39 -14.73
N ARG A 416 8.69 9.54 -15.40
CA ARG A 416 8.59 8.08 -15.32
C ARG A 416 8.66 7.58 -13.87
N LEU A 417 9.61 8.08 -13.09
CA LEU A 417 9.73 7.75 -11.66
C LEU A 417 8.63 8.36 -10.80
N GLY A 418 8.07 9.50 -11.23
CA GLY A 418 6.87 10.07 -10.62
C GLY A 418 5.67 9.15 -10.79
N ASP A 419 5.47 8.64 -12.01
CA ASP A 419 4.40 7.70 -12.35
C ASP A 419 4.59 6.36 -11.62
N GLY A 420 5.83 5.85 -11.51
CA GLY A 420 6.16 4.67 -10.69
C GLY A 420 5.79 4.83 -9.22
N ARG A 421 6.17 5.96 -8.59
CA ARG A 421 5.77 6.29 -7.21
C ARG A 421 4.26 6.44 -7.02
N GLU A 422 3.55 6.91 -8.03
CA GLU A 422 2.08 6.99 -8.00
C GLU A 422 1.45 5.60 -8.09
N ARG A 423 1.93 4.74 -9.00
CA ARG A 423 1.51 3.33 -9.08
C ARG A 423 1.74 2.59 -7.77
N GLN A 424 2.89 2.83 -7.13
CA GLN A 424 3.19 2.27 -5.81
C GLN A 424 2.21 2.78 -4.74
N ARG A 425 1.93 4.10 -4.70
CA ARG A 425 0.90 4.63 -3.78
C ARG A 425 -0.49 4.03 -4.03
N VAL A 426 -0.88 3.85 -5.29
CA VAL A 426 -2.16 3.21 -5.63
C VAL A 426 -2.16 1.73 -5.25
N ALA A 427 -1.06 1.02 -5.46
CA ALA A 427 -0.92 -0.39 -5.11
C ALA A 427 -0.89 -0.60 -3.59
N ASP A 428 -0.18 0.26 -2.85
CA ASP A 428 -0.18 0.28 -1.38
C ASP A 428 -1.58 0.59 -0.87
N ALA A 429 -2.24 1.62 -1.41
CA ALA A 429 -3.64 1.90 -1.08
C ALA A 429 -4.56 0.72 -1.42
N ALA A 430 -4.36 0.05 -2.55
CA ALA A 430 -5.15 -1.12 -2.95
C ALA A 430 -4.85 -2.36 -2.10
N ALA A 431 -3.60 -2.57 -1.67
CA ALA A 431 -3.19 -3.64 -0.77
C ALA A 431 -3.68 -3.38 0.66
N ASP A 432 -3.66 -2.11 1.09
CA ASP A 432 -4.23 -1.62 2.35
C ASP A 432 -5.76 -1.84 2.34
N ILE A 433 -6.44 -1.58 1.23
CA ILE A 433 -7.87 -1.89 1.01
C ILE A 433 -8.12 -3.40 0.99
N ALA A 434 -7.27 -4.20 0.31
CA ALA A 434 -7.41 -5.65 0.21
C ALA A 434 -7.05 -6.39 1.52
N GLY A 435 -6.20 -5.79 2.36
CA GLY A 435 -5.79 -6.28 3.67
C GLY A 435 -6.55 -5.67 4.85
N GLY A 436 -7.47 -4.73 4.60
CA GLY A 436 -8.26 -4.04 5.62
C GLY A 436 -7.44 -3.19 6.61
N THR A 437 -6.19 -2.83 6.28
CA THR A 437 -5.30 -2.08 7.16
C THR A 437 -5.22 -0.63 6.71
N VAL A 438 -5.56 0.33 7.57
CA VAL A 438 -5.56 1.77 7.25
C VAL A 438 -4.50 2.49 8.08
N ARG A 439 -3.78 3.44 7.49
CA ARG A 439 -2.89 4.35 8.23
C ARG A 439 -3.70 5.56 8.69
N ILE A 440 -3.73 5.80 10.00
CA ILE A 440 -4.61 6.80 10.63
C ILE A 440 -3.77 7.74 11.49
N CYS A 441 -3.93 9.05 11.28
CA CYS A 441 -3.30 10.09 12.09
C CYS A 441 -4.38 10.83 12.91
N VAL A 442 -4.54 10.46 14.18
CA VAL A 442 -5.48 11.12 15.10
C VAL A 442 -4.79 12.31 15.75
N ALA A 443 -5.39 13.50 15.68
CA ALA A 443 -4.86 14.73 16.24
C ALA A 443 -5.80 15.32 17.29
N HIS A 444 -5.27 15.58 18.49
CA HIS A 444 -6.04 16.12 19.61
C HIS A 444 -5.31 17.28 20.31
N GLY A 445 -6.06 18.32 20.68
CA GLY A 445 -5.50 19.56 21.23
C GLY A 445 -5.34 19.58 22.76
N GLY A 446 -5.89 18.59 23.46
CA GLY A 446 -5.79 18.41 24.90
C GLY A 446 -4.61 17.53 25.32
N ASP A 447 -4.21 17.66 26.58
CA ASP A 447 -3.22 16.76 27.19
C ASP A 447 -3.88 15.42 27.52
N VAL A 448 -3.47 14.35 26.83
CA VAL A 448 -4.04 13.00 27.02
C VAL A 448 -3.53 12.29 28.27
N THR A 449 -2.53 12.85 28.96
CA THR A 449 -2.07 12.37 30.26
C THR A 449 -3.03 12.79 31.39
N GLU A 450 -3.93 13.75 31.12
CA GLU A 450 -5.01 14.14 32.03
C GLU A 450 -6.35 13.50 31.63
N PRO A 451 -6.94 12.63 32.48
CA PRO A 451 -8.22 12.01 32.18
C PRO A 451 -9.38 13.00 32.09
N SER A 452 -10.16 12.90 31.03
CA SER A 452 -11.38 13.67 30.78
C SER A 452 -12.27 12.90 29.81
N GLY A 453 -13.55 13.26 29.68
CA GLY A 453 -14.44 12.60 28.72
C GLY A 453 -13.96 12.68 27.26
N GLY A 454 -13.28 13.77 26.88
CA GLY A 454 -12.71 13.92 25.54
C GLY A 454 -11.43 13.12 25.33
N THR A 455 -10.52 13.13 26.31
CA THR A 455 -9.26 12.36 26.24
C THR A 455 -9.51 10.85 26.35
N ASP A 456 -10.48 10.41 27.15
CA ASP A 456 -10.91 9.00 27.20
C ASP A 456 -11.44 8.53 25.84
N ARG A 457 -12.27 9.33 25.15
CA ARG A 457 -12.78 9.00 23.81
C ARG A 457 -11.64 8.83 22.80
N ILE A 458 -10.72 9.79 22.75
CA ILE A 458 -9.64 9.76 21.75
C ILE A 458 -8.68 8.62 22.01
N THR A 459 -8.27 8.40 23.25
CA THR A 459 -7.35 7.31 23.58
C THR A 459 -8.01 5.95 23.35
N ALA A 460 -9.29 5.80 23.67
CA ALA A 460 -10.06 4.58 23.42
C ALA A 460 -10.21 4.23 21.94
N LEU A 461 -10.55 5.21 21.11
CA LEU A 461 -10.74 5.00 19.69
C LEU A 461 -9.39 4.74 18.98
N ALA A 462 -8.33 5.45 19.38
CA ALA A 462 -6.99 5.24 18.83
C ALA A 462 -6.43 3.85 19.16
N SER A 463 -6.52 3.42 20.43
CA SER A 463 -6.08 2.09 20.83
C SER A 463 -6.92 1.00 20.17
N GLY A 464 -8.25 1.16 20.16
CA GLY A 464 -9.16 0.20 19.54
C GLY A 464 -8.98 0.04 18.03
N LEU A 465 -8.59 1.08 17.30
CA LEU A 465 -8.23 0.97 15.89
C LEU A 465 -6.88 0.24 15.72
N SER A 466 -5.90 0.52 16.57
CA SER A 466 -4.59 -0.12 16.51
C SER A 466 -4.65 -1.62 16.83
N GLU A 467 -5.42 -2.00 17.84
CA GLU A 467 -5.66 -3.40 18.22
C GLU A 467 -6.34 -4.22 17.11
N ARG A 468 -7.04 -3.54 16.18
CA ARG A 468 -7.69 -4.15 15.02
C ARG A 468 -6.76 -4.26 13.80
N GLY A 469 -5.49 -3.90 13.95
CA GLY A 469 -4.45 -4.07 12.94
C GLY A 469 -4.13 -2.82 12.12
N HIS A 470 -4.73 -1.67 12.42
CA HIS A 470 -4.43 -0.41 11.74
C HIS A 470 -3.15 0.27 12.28
N ASP A 471 -2.45 1.01 11.42
CA ASP A 471 -1.29 1.83 11.84
C ASP A 471 -1.79 3.19 12.33
N VAL A 472 -1.87 3.36 13.65
CA VAL A 472 -2.42 4.55 14.27
C VAL A 472 -1.30 5.42 14.86
N THR A 473 -1.30 6.70 14.48
CA THR A 473 -0.47 7.75 15.09
C THR A 473 -1.33 8.75 15.82
N LEU A 474 -1.04 9.01 17.10
CA LEU A 474 -1.68 10.01 17.93
C LEU A 474 -0.78 11.25 18.08
N VAL A 475 -1.21 12.37 17.51
CA VAL A 475 -0.54 13.67 17.58
C VAL A 475 -1.21 14.53 18.66
N VAL A 476 -0.47 14.80 19.73
CA VAL A 476 -0.97 15.49 20.93
C VAL A 476 0.04 16.51 21.44
N PRO A 477 -0.38 17.56 22.17
CA PRO A 477 0.57 18.41 22.88
C PRO A 477 1.39 17.58 23.88
N GLU A 478 2.63 17.98 24.11
CA GLU A 478 3.48 17.41 25.15
C GLU A 478 2.83 17.66 26.53
N GLY A 479 2.60 16.57 27.28
CA GLY A 479 1.97 16.59 28.60
C GLY A 479 2.99 16.45 29.73
N GLU A 480 2.56 16.72 30.96
CA GLU A 480 3.41 16.61 32.16
C GLU A 480 3.33 15.23 32.84
N GLY A 481 2.34 14.40 32.49
CA GLY A 481 2.10 13.06 33.06
C GLY A 481 2.60 11.90 32.20
N GLU A 482 2.33 10.68 32.66
CA GLU A 482 2.58 9.45 31.88
C GLU A 482 1.39 9.17 30.94
N PHE A 483 1.69 8.59 29.77
CA PHE A 483 0.65 8.16 28.86
C PHE A 483 -0.10 6.94 29.43
N PRO A 484 -1.42 6.82 29.20
CA PRO A 484 -2.15 5.62 29.58
C PRO A 484 -1.61 4.35 28.90
N ASP A 485 -1.45 3.26 29.65
CA ASP A 485 -0.95 1.95 29.15
C ASP A 485 -1.69 1.45 27.89
N ARG A 486 -2.98 1.79 27.73
CA ARG A 486 -3.79 1.43 26.55
C ARG A 486 -3.23 1.99 25.23
N LEU A 487 -2.33 2.98 25.28
CA LEU A 487 -1.69 3.56 24.10
C LEU A 487 -0.38 2.86 23.72
N ASP A 488 0.03 1.78 24.40
CA ASP A 488 1.28 1.07 24.12
C ASP A 488 1.39 0.57 22.67
N SER A 489 0.26 0.24 22.03
CA SER A 489 0.17 -0.16 20.62
C SER A 489 0.12 1.02 19.64
N VAL A 490 -0.12 2.24 20.14
CA VAL A 490 -0.33 3.45 19.33
C VAL A 490 0.97 4.26 19.27
N ARG A 491 1.34 4.72 18.07
CA ARG A 491 2.49 5.63 17.94
C ARG A 491 2.12 7.02 18.44
N ILE A 492 2.89 7.58 19.37
CA ILE A 492 2.63 8.92 19.92
C ILE A 492 3.63 9.95 19.36
N GLU A 493 3.09 11.07 18.90
CA GLU A 493 3.83 12.23 18.40
C GLU A 493 3.53 13.46 19.27
N ALA A 494 4.34 13.64 20.31
CA ALA A 494 4.21 14.76 21.24
C ALA A 494 4.72 16.07 20.62
N VAL A 495 3.91 17.12 20.70
CA VAL A 495 4.20 18.44 20.13
C VAL A 495 4.57 19.41 21.23
N ALA A 496 5.84 19.85 21.24
CA ALA A 496 6.30 20.91 22.12
C ALA A 496 5.56 22.23 21.81
N THR A 497 4.87 22.79 22.81
CA THR A 497 4.02 23.99 22.61
C THR A 497 4.71 25.30 23.00
N ASP A 498 5.95 25.24 23.49
CA ASP A 498 6.69 26.37 24.07
C ASP A 498 7.10 27.44 23.04
N GLY A 499 7.12 27.10 21.75
CA GLY A 499 7.55 28.00 20.66
C GLY A 499 6.46 28.91 20.07
N PHE A 500 5.18 28.68 20.37
CA PHE A 500 4.04 29.31 19.66
C PHE A 500 3.33 30.45 20.43
N GLY A 501 4.05 31.09 21.37
CA GLY A 501 3.53 32.21 22.16
C GLY A 501 2.78 31.72 23.40
N ARG A 502 3.25 32.17 24.57
CA ARG A 502 2.72 31.78 25.89
C ARG A 502 1.19 31.84 25.94
N GLY A 503 0.56 30.71 26.29
CA GLY A 503 -0.75 30.68 26.95
C GLY A 503 -2.00 30.89 26.10
N THR A 504 -1.93 30.79 24.76
CA THR A 504 -3.16 30.83 23.93
C THR A 504 -3.45 29.46 23.33
N GLY A 505 -4.64 28.92 23.57
CA GLY A 505 -5.08 27.64 22.98
C GLY A 505 -4.98 27.60 21.44
N VAL A 506 -4.91 28.77 20.80
CA VAL A 506 -4.71 28.95 19.35
C VAL A 506 -3.33 28.49 18.88
N GLY A 507 -2.26 28.91 19.54
CA GLY A 507 -0.88 28.54 19.13
C GLY A 507 -0.66 27.03 19.22
N ARG A 508 -1.18 26.42 20.30
CA ARG A 508 -1.20 24.97 20.48
C ARG A 508 -1.98 24.27 19.36
N ALA A 509 -3.20 24.73 19.05
CA ALA A 509 -4.02 24.14 18.01
C ALA A 509 -3.34 24.17 16.63
N LEU A 510 -2.67 25.28 16.28
CA LEU A 510 -1.92 25.39 15.04
C LEU A 510 -0.70 24.47 15.00
N ALA A 511 0.05 24.35 16.10
CA ALA A 511 1.21 23.46 16.18
C ALA A 511 0.82 21.98 16.02
N VAL A 512 -0.23 21.55 16.74
CA VAL A 512 -0.78 20.19 16.63
C VAL A 512 -1.29 19.94 15.21
N ALA A 513 -2.08 20.86 14.64
CA ALA A 513 -2.61 20.70 13.29
C ALA A 513 -1.50 20.65 12.22
N TRP A 514 -0.45 21.44 12.37
CA TRP A 514 0.70 21.41 11.46
C TRP A 514 1.49 20.11 11.58
N ARG A 515 1.73 19.61 12.81
CA ARG A 515 2.40 18.32 13.00
C ARG A 515 1.55 17.19 12.44
N ALA A 516 0.25 17.17 12.69
CA ALA A 516 -0.68 16.18 12.14
C ALA A 516 -0.66 16.17 10.61
N LYS A 517 -0.65 17.34 9.97
CA LYS A 517 -0.49 17.47 8.52
C LYS A 517 0.80 16.83 8.01
N ARG A 518 1.91 17.07 8.72
CA ARG A 518 3.21 16.50 8.34
C ARG A 518 3.26 15.00 8.52
N VAL A 519 2.82 14.50 9.67
CA VAL A 519 2.76 13.06 9.97
C VAL A 519 1.89 12.36 8.92
N ALA A 520 0.72 12.91 8.60
CA ALA A 520 -0.12 12.33 7.58
C ALA A 520 0.49 12.33 6.18
N ALA A 521 1.23 13.37 5.80
CA ALA A 521 1.96 13.40 4.53
C ALA A 521 3.18 12.45 4.52
N GLU A 522 3.87 12.33 5.65
CA GLU A 522 5.04 11.45 5.84
C GLU A 522 4.64 9.97 5.85
N ARG A 523 3.41 9.66 6.29
CA ARG A 523 2.92 8.29 6.51
C ARG A 523 1.74 7.89 5.62
N ASP A 524 1.38 8.74 4.66
CA ASP A 524 0.19 8.58 3.79
C ASP A 524 -1.06 8.17 4.58
N ALA A 525 -1.34 8.90 5.66
CA ALA A 525 -2.38 8.56 6.62
C ALA A 525 -3.62 9.46 6.49
N ILE A 526 -4.81 8.88 6.72
CA ILE A 526 -6.05 9.65 6.88
C ILE A 526 -5.96 10.43 8.18
N VAL A 527 -6.10 11.75 8.12
CA VAL A 527 -6.12 12.59 9.32
C VAL A 527 -7.49 12.57 9.97
N GLN A 528 -7.53 12.37 11.28
CA GLN A 528 -8.69 12.65 12.12
C GLN A 528 -8.40 13.82 13.06
N PHE A 529 -9.22 14.86 13.03
CA PHE A 529 -9.17 15.91 14.03
C PHE A 529 -10.22 15.66 15.11
N ALA A 530 -9.77 15.56 16.36
CA ALA A 530 -10.62 15.61 17.53
C ALA A 530 -10.94 17.09 17.82
N HIS A 531 -12.22 17.46 17.77
CA HIS A 531 -12.78 18.81 17.90
C HIS A 531 -12.88 19.66 16.62
N SER A 532 -14.07 20.26 16.44
CA SER A 532 -14.42 21.26 15.42
C SER A 532 -13.53 22.50 15.46
N SER A 533 -13.12 22.94 16.65
CA SER A 533 -12.23 24.10 16.79
C SER A 533 -10.80 23.80 16.30
N LEU A 534 -10.26 22.62 16.61
CA LEU A 534 -8.95 22.18 16.12
C LEU A 534 -8.98 22.02 14.60
N ALA A 535 -10.00 21.36 14.08
CA ALA A 535 -10.23 21.23 12.63
C ALA A 535 -10.32 22.60 11.94
N GLY A 536 -11.04 23.54 12.54
CA GLY A 536 -11.13 24.91 12.08
C GLY A 536 -9.76 25.59 11.95
N PHE A 537 -8.89 25.47 12.96
CA PHE A 537 -7.49 25.94 12.88
C PHE A 537 -6.66 25.15 11.87
N ALA A 538 -6.90 23.84 11.72
CA ALA A 538 -6.21 23.02 10.73
C ALA A 538 -6.45 23.50 9.29
N THR A 539 -7.65 24.03 9.01
CA THR A 539 -7.93 24.65 7.69
C THR A 539 -7.09 25.89 7.39
N LEU A 540 -6.48 26.53 8.40
CA LEU A 540 -5.59 27.68 8.23
C LEU A 540 -4.17 27.26 7.83
N VAL A 541 -3.76 26.04 8.18
CA VAL A 541 -2.51 25.43 7.74
C VAL A 541 -2.70 24.55 6.49
N GLY A 542 -3.88 24.63 5.86
CA GLY A 542 -4.20 23.98 4.59
C GLY A 542 -4.51 22.49 4.71
N CYS A 543 -5.08 22.04 5.83
CA CYS A 543 -5.68 20.71 5.92
C CYS A 543 -7.11 20.72 5.38
N GLU A 544 -7.44 19.76 4.53
CA GLU A 544 -8.78 19.52 3.97
C GLU A 544 -8.96 18.00 3.76
N GLY A 545 -10.20 17.52 3.62
CA GLY A 545 -10.47 16.11 3.31
C GLY A 545 -10.24 15.12 4.46
N TYR A 546 -10.21 15.60 5.70
CA TYR A 546 -9.99 14.79 6.91
C TYR A 546 -11.29 14.22 7.50
N VAL A 547 -11.17 13.25 8.41
CA VAL A 547 -12.25 12.84 9.31
C VAL A 547 -12.33 13.82 10.48
N LEU A 548 -13.52 14.25 10.84
CA LEU A 548 -13.75 15.12 11.99
C LEU A 548 -14.51 14.38 13.08
N ASP A 549 -13.90 14.17 14.24
CA ASP A 549 -14.60 13.66 15.44
C ASP A 549 -15.06 14.83 16.31
N MET A 550 -16.33 15.18 16.14
CA MET A 550 -16.98 16.32 16.76
C MET A 550 -17.83 15.87 17.96
N HIS A 551 -17.33 16.16 19.16
CA HIS A 551 -17.97 15.76 20.42
C HIS A 551 -18.20 16.93 21.39
N ASP A 552 -17.99 18.18 20.93
CA ASP A 552 -18.30 19.42 21.65
C ASP A 552 -18.59 20.56 20.64
N LEU A 553 -19.30 21.61 21.10
CA LEU A 553 -19.58 22.83 20.35
C LEU A 553 -18.86 24.01 21.03
N ALA A 554 -17.70 24.43 20.52
CA ALA A 554 -16.88 25.41 21.22
C ALA A 554 -17.53 26.80 21.29
N PHE A 555 -18.30 27.21 20.27
CA PHE A 555 -19.01 28.49 20.29
C PHE A 555 -20.10 28.56 21.38
N ALA A 556 -20.71 27.44 21.76
CA ALA A 556 -21.74 27.39 22.80
C ALA A 556 -21.18 27.69 24.21
N ARG A 557 -19.86 27.66 24.39
CA ARG A 557 -19.21 28.07 25.65
C ARG A 557 -19.38 29.56 25.96
N PHE A 558 -19.71 30.38 24.96
CA PHE A 558 -19.92 31.82 25.14
C PHE A 558 -21.33 32.17 25.64
N ASP A 559 -22.28 31.23 25.63
CA ASP A 559 -23.64 31.43 26.17
C ASP A 559 -23.63 31.77 27.66
N HIS A 560 -22.59 31.36 28.38
CA HIS A 560 -22.42 31.57 29.82
C HIS A 560 -21.31 32.58 30.18
N THR A 561 -20.86 33.41 29.21
CA THR A 561 -19.79 34.40 29.44
C THR A 561 -20.35 35.82 29.57
N ASP A 562 -20.31 36.41 30.78
CA ASP A 562 -20.69 37.80 31.03
C ASP A 562 -19.63 38.81 30.51
N SER A 563 -19.53 38.98 29.19
CA SER A 563 -18.62 39.93 28.57
C SER A 563 -19.23 40.63 27.36
N ALA A 564 -19.00 41.95 27.24
CA ALA A 564 -19.44 42.73 26.08
C ALA A 564 -18.81 42.28 24.74
N LEU A 565 -17.72 41.50 24.79
CA LEU A 565 -17.04 40.92 23.63
C LEU A 565 -17.53 39.51 23.27
N ALA A 566 -18.30 38.85 24.13
CA ALA A 566 -18.73 37.45 23.95
C ALA A 566 -19.46 37.21 22.60
N PRO A 567 -20.43 38.05 22.16
CA PRO A 567 -21.13 37.82 20.89
C PRO A 567 -20.24 37.95 19.64
N LEU A 568 -19.14 38.72 19.75
CA LEU A 568 -18.16 38.88 18.67
C LEU A 568 -17.23 37.66 18.60
N LEU A 569 -16.78 37.15 19.75
CA LEU A 569 -15.95 35.96 19.85
C LEU A 569 -16.73 34.70 19.44
N GLU A 570 -17.98 34.58 19.88
CA GLU A 570 -18.91 33.51 19.51
C GLU A 570 -19.07 33.40 18.00
N ARG A 571 -19.34 34.52 17.31
CA ARG A 571 -19.41 34.56 15.83
C ARG A 571 -18.10 34.14 15.16
N GLY A 572 -16.97 34.55 15.72
CA GLY A 572 -15.65 34.20 15.20
C GLY A 572 -15.35 32.70 15.33
N VAL A 573 -15.61 32.12 16.50
CA VAL A 573 -15.42 30.68 16.76
C VAL A 573 -16.40 29.84 15.96
N SER A 574 -17.68 30.23 15.93
CA SER A 574 -18.70 29.56 15.11
C SER A 574 -18.36 29.55 13.63
N TRP A 575 -17.83 30.67 13.10
CA TRP A 575 -17.34 30.72 11.72
C TRP A 575 -16.19 29.75 11.47
N LEU A 576 -15.24 29.67 12.41
CA LEU A 576 -14.07 28.80 12.32
C LEU A 576 -14.45 27.32 12.41
N GLU A 577 -15.33 26.95 13.34
CA GLU A 577 -15.85 25.58 13.48
C GLU A 577 -16.65 25.16 12.25
N ARG A 578 -17.53 26.03 11.74
CA ARG A 578 -18.29 25.76 10.52
C ARG A 578 -17.38 25.57 9.31
N ARG A 579 -16.27 26.31 9.25
CA ARG A 579 -15.25 26.12 8.21
C ARG A 579 -14.55 24.77 8.35
N GLY A 580 -14.19 24.38 9.57
CA GLY A 580 -13.61 23.08 9.87
C GLY A 580 -14.53 21.92 9.47
N VAL A 581 -15.80 21.99 9.84
CA VAL A 581 -16.80 20.98 9.50
C VAL A 581 -17.00 20.84 7.99
N ARG A 582 -17.11 21.96 7.26
CA ARG A 582 -17.32 21.94 5.79
C ARG A 582 -16.13 21.45 4.98
N LYS A 583 -14.93 21.41 5.57
CA LYS A 583 -13.71 20.93 4.92
C LYS A 583 -13.39 19.47 5.28
N ALA A 584 -14.16 18.87 6.19
CA ALA A 584 -14.07 17.45 6.46
C ALA A 584 -14.63 16.64 5.29
N ARG A 585 -14.03 15.46 5.04
CA ARG A 585 -14.57 14.45 4.15
C ARG A 585 -15.72 13.68 4.82
N HIS A 586 -15.59 13.44 6.12
CA HIS A 586 -16.57 12.76 6.96
C HIS A 586 -16.62 13.37 8.35
N VAL A 587 -17.81 13.47 8.94
CA VAL A 587 -18.03 14.05 10.28
C VAL A 587 -18.66 13.01 11.20
N VAL A 588 -17.92 12.61 12.22
CA VAL A 588 -18.41 11.76 13.30
C VAL A 588 -18.92 12.66 14.42
N VAL A 589 -20.17 12.48 14.83
CA VAL A 589 -20.82 13.22 15.92
C VAL A 589 -21.24 12.28 17.04
N VAL A 590 -21.54 12.80 18.22
CA VAL A 590 -21.84 11.97 19.41
C VAL A 590 -23.33 11.77 19.71
N SER A 591 -24.21 12.47 19.00
CA SER A 591 -25.67 12.43 19.21
C SER A 591 -26.42 12.67 17.90
N GLU A 592 -27.64 12.16 17.81
CA GLU A 592 -28.58 12.42 16.70
C GLU A 592 -28.90 13.91 16.61
N TYR A 593 -29.09 14.57 17.75
CA TYR A 593 -29.28 16.02 17.79
C TYR A 593 -28.12 16.78 17.14
N MET A 594 -26.88 16.35 17.39
CA MET A 594 -25.71 16.98 16.77
C MET A 594 -25.63 16.67 15.27
N ALA A 595 -26.05 15.48 14.83
CA ALA A 595 -26.16 15.14 13.40
C ALA A 595 -27.17 16.06 12.70
N GLU A 596 -28.38 16.19 13.23
CA GLU A 596 -29.41 17.09 12.73
C GLU A 596 -28.91 18.54 12.68
N PHE A 597 -28.25 19.01 13.75
CA PHE A 597 -27.70 20.36 13.80
C PHE A 597 -26.66 20.60 12.69
N VAL A 598 -25.71 19.68 12.51
CA VAL A 598 -24.63 19.82 11.52
C VAL A 598 -25.18 19.73 10.09
N THR A 599 -26.16 18.86 9.85
CA THR A 599 -26.82 18.71 8.55
C THR A 599 -27.71 19.91 8.22
N GLU A 600 -28.65 20.28 9.09
CA GLU A 600 -29.65 21.31 8.82
C GLU A 600 -29.10 22.73 8.93
N GLN A 601 -28.30 23.03 9.96
CA GLN A 601 -27.84 24.39 10.22
C GLN A 601 -26.52 24.69 9.51
N TRP A 602 -25.61 23.72 9.43
CA TRP A 602 -24.28 23.92 8.86
C TRP A 602 -24.15 23.47 7.40
N GLY A 603 -25.09 22.65 6.91
CA GLY A 603 -25.24 22.25 5.52
C GLY A 603 -24.27 21.16 5.10
N VAL A 604 -23.95 20.25 6.02
CA VAL A 604 -23.16 19.04 5.71
C VAL A 604 -24.10 17.99 5.11
N PRO A 605 -23.71 17.28 4.05
CA PRO A 605 -24.53 16.18 3.52
C PRO A 605 -24.73 15.07 4.55
N ASP A 606 -25.97 14.59 4.68
CA ASP A 606 -26.35 13.48 5.57
C ASP A 606 -25.46 12.23 5.36
N SER A 607 -25.15 11.92 4.09
CA SER A 607 -24.27 10.81 3.72
C SER A 607 -22.81 10.93 4.18
N SER A 608 -22.42 12.08 4.75
CA SER A 608 -21.07 12.35 5.28
C SER A 608 -21.06 12.55 6.79
N VAL A 609 -22.16 12.21 7.47
CA VAL A 609 -22.30 12.29 8.91
C VAL A 609 -22.55 10.90 9.49
N SER A 610 -21.91 10.59 10.62
CA SER A 610 -22.18 9.36 11.36
C SER A 610 -22.27 9.62 12.85
N VAL A 611 -23.25 9.02 13.51
CA VAL A 611 -23.45 9.13 14.95
C VAL A 611 -22.69 8.00 15.65
N LEU A 612 -21.66 8.38 16.41
CA LEU A 612 -20.86 7.50 17.26
C LEU A 612 -20.87 8.03 18.71
N PRO A 613 -21.86 7.60 19.53
CA PRO A 613 -21.94 7.98 20.93
C PRO A 613 -20.72 7.54 21.73
N ASN A 614 -20.58 8.08 22.92
CA ASN A 614 -19.52 7.65 23.84
C ASN A 614 -19.76 6.22 24.37
N GLY A 615 -18.79 5.74 25.15
CA GLY A 615 -18.81 4.42 25.76
C GLY A 615 -18.08 4.37 27.09
N PHE A 616 -17.81 3.15 27.55
CA PHE A 616 -17.08 2.89 28.79
C PHE A 616 -15.96 1.84 28.57
N PHE A 617 -14.98 1.80 29.48
CA PHE A 617 -13.95 0.77 29.50
C PHE A 617 -14.40 -0.43 30.34
N GLU A 618 -14.34 -1.63 29.76
CA GLU A 618 -14.73 -2.88 30.40
C GLU A 618 -13.87 -3.19 31.62
N GLU A 619 -12.57 -2.95 31.54
CA GLU A 619 -11.62 -3.13 32.64
C GLU A 619 -12.02 -2.31 33.87
N ARG A 620 -12.55 -1.11 33.64
CA ARG A 620 -13.02 -0.23 34.69
C ARG A 620 -14.33 -0.77 35.29
N ARG A 621 -15.28 -1.24 34.47
CA ARG A 621 -16.48 -1.95 34.95
C ARG A 621 -16.08 -3.14 35.84
N ASP A 622 -15.23 -4.02 35.33
CA ASP A 622 -14.88 -5.29 35.98
C ASP A 622 -14.19 -5.09 37.33
N ARG A 623 -13.40 -4.02 37.46
CA ARG A 623 -12.73 -3.68 38.71
C ARG A 623 -13.69 -3.34 39.85
N PHE A 624 -14.83 -2.72 39.56
CA PHE A 624 -15.80 -2.26 40.57
C PHE A 624 -17.14 -3.02 40.52
N ALA A 625 -17.23 -4.05 39.68
CA ALA A 625 -18.40 -4.90 39.62
C ALA A 625 -18.62 -5.62 40.97
N GLY A 626 -19.84 -5.54 41.48
CA GLY A 626 -20.21 -6.19 42.74
C GLY A 626 -19.77 -5.46 44.02
N THR A 627 -19.36 -4.18 43.92
CA THR A 627 -19.19 -3.32 45.09
C THR A 627 -20.49 -3.25 45.90
N GLU A 628 -20.38 -3.37 47.23
CA GLU A 628 -21.55 -3.32 48.12
C GLU A 628 -22.16 -1.91 48.14
N THR A 629 -23.46 -1.84 47.90
CA THR A 629 -24.21 -0.58 47.95
C THR A 629 -24.30 -0.06 49.38
N VAL A 630 -23.98 1.22 49.56
CA VAL A 630 -24.18 1.96 50.81
C VAL A 630 -25.58 2.59 50.78
N PRO A 631 -26.50 2.20 51.69
CA PRO A 631 -27.83 2.80 51.79
C PRO A 631 -27.76 4.31 51.94
N GLY A 632 -28.67 5.04 51.28
CA GLY A 632 -28.79 6.50 51.40
C GLY A 632 -27.65 7.30 50.73
N ARG A 633 -26.63 6.65 50.17
CA ARG A 633 -25.56 7.32 49.43
C ARG A 633 -26.03 7.71 48.03
N VAL A 634 -25.95 9.00 47.72
CA VAL A 634 -26.16 9.55 46.38
C VAL A 634 -24.84 10.10 45.84
N VAL A 635 -24.53 9.88 44.57
CA VAL A 635 -23.26 10.34 43.99
C VAL A 635 -23.45 11.08 42.66
N PHE A 636 -22.77 12.22 42.53
CA PHE A 636 -22.54 12.90 41.27
C PHE A 636 -21.05 12.79 40.91
N LEU A 637 -20.73 12.35 39.69
CA LEU A 637 -19.37 12.31 39.16
C LEU A 637 -19.22 13.20 37.93
N GLY A 638 -18.23 14.10 37.92
CA GLY A 638 -17.72 14.77 36.71
C GLY A 638 -17.45 16.26 36.89
N THR A 639 -17.02 16.91 35.81
CA THR A 639 -16.71 18.35 35.80
C THR A 639 -17.90 19.20 36.22
N LEU A 640 -17.68 20.13 37.14
CA LEU A 640 -18.65 21.10 37.64
C LEU A 640 -18.81 22.27 36.65
N HIS A 641 -19.33 21.94 35.46
CA HIS A 641 -19.62 22.90 34.40
C HIS A 641 -20.84 23.76 34.77
N PRO A 642 -20.94 25.04 34.33
CA PRO A 642 -22.10 25.92 34.57
C PRO A 642 -23.49 25.37 34.19
N LYS A 643 -23.56 24.21 33.53
CA LYS A 643 -24.82 23.55 33.16
C LYS A 643 -25.31 22.56 34.21
N VAL A 644 -24.52 22.28 35.25
CA VAL A 644 -24.94 21.41 36.35
C VAL A 644 -25.92 22.19 37.20
N ASP A 645 -27.08 21.61 37.45
CA ASP A 645 -28.12 22.23 38.28
C ASP A 645 -27.75 22.05 39.76
N VAL A 646 -27.17 23.09 40.35
CA VAL A 646 -26.71 23.12 41.75
C VAL A 646 -27.90 23.10 42.71
N ASP A 647 -29.01 23.71 42.34
CA ASP A 647 -30.19 23.76 43.21
C ASP A 647 -30.82 22.37 43.33
N ALA A 648 -30.89 21.59 42.24
CA ALA A 648 -31.29 20.18 42.29
C ALA A 648 -30.39 19.33 43.21
N LEU A 649 -29.07 19.56 43.20
CA LEU A 649 -28.14 18.89 44.12
C LEU A 649 -28.39 19.31 45.58
N ARG A 650 -28.61 20.61 45.85
CA ARG A 650 -28.95 21.12 47.19
C ARG A 650 -30.28 20.56 47.70
N GLU A 651 -31.29 20.48 46.85
CA GLU A 651 -32.59 19.91 47.21
C GLU A 651 -32.51 18.42 47.47
N THR A 652 -31.72 17.69 46.69
CA THR A 652 -31.46 16.26 46.91
C THR A 652 -30.74 16.02 48.24
N ALA A 653 -29.76 16.84 48.61
CA ALA A 653 -29.08 16.77 49.90
C ALA A 653 -29.99 17.06 51.11
N ARG A 654 -31.19 17.63 50.91
CA ARG A 654 -32.16 17.91 51.98
C ARG A 654 -33.19 16.81 52.18
N LEU A 655 -33.17 15.76 51.36
CA LEU A 655 -34.11 14.65 51.46
C LEU A 655 -33.80 13.79 52.70
N ASP A 656 -34.84 13.36 53.42
CA ASP A 656 -34.70 12.47 54.58
C ASP A 656 -34.11 11.09 54.19
N GLU A 657 -34.23 10.71 52.91
CA GLU A 657 -33.70 9.46 52.36
C GLU A 657 -32.21 9.51 52.03
N VAL A 658 -31.57 10.68 52.06
CA VAL A 658 -30.18 10.88 51.66
C VAL A 658 -29.30 11.04 52.88
N ASP A 659 -28.51 10.01 53.17
CA ASP A 659 -27.53 10.02 54.27
C ASP A 659 -26.24 10.76 53.87
N GLU A 660 -25.84 10.66 52.60
CA GLU A 660 -24.64 11.33 52.05
C GLU A 660 -24.83 11.57 50.54
N LEU A 661 -24.77 12.83 50.09
CA LEU A 661 -24.61 13.22 48.69
C LEU A 661 -23.15 13.59 48.43
N VAL A 662 -22.42 12.75 47.69
CA VAL A 662 -21.03 13.01 47.32
C VAL A 662 -20.93 13.56 45.92
N VAL A 663 -20.42 14.79 45.80
CA VAL A 663 -20.12 15.47 44.54
C VAL A 663 -18.63 15.34 44.25
N VAL A 664 -18.32 14.43 43.31
CA VAL A 664 -16.96 14.12 42.87
C VAL A 664 -16.65 14.89 41.58
N GLY A 665 -15.69 15.80 41.65
CA GLY A 665 -15.27 16.61 40.51
C GLY A 665 -14.91 18.04 40.90
N ASP A 666 -14.41 18.77 39.91
CA ASP A 666 -13.98 20.17 40.07
C ASP A 666 -14.46 21.00 38.86
N GLY A 667 -14.45 22.33 38.98
CA GLY A 667 -14.89 23.22 37.90
C GLY A 667 -15.41 24.57 38.37
N ALA A 668 -16.13 25.26 37.49
CA ALA A 668 -16.59 26.63 37.71
C ALA A 668 -17.54 26.77 38.91
N LEU A 669 -18.32 25.73 39.21
CA LEU A 669 -19.30 25.73 40.30
C LEU A 669 -18.73 25.19 41.62
N ARG A 670 -17.41 25.00 41.71
CA ARG A 670 -16.77 24.40 42.90
C ARG A 670 -16.99 25.22 44.16
N GLU A 671 -16.71 26.53 44.10
CA GLU A 671 -16.86 27.42 45.26
C GLU A 671 -18.30 27.48 45.76
N GLU A 672 -19.27 27.48 44.84
CA GLU A 672 -20.69 27.50 45.18
C GLU A 672 -21.15 26.20 45.87
N LEU A 673 -20.66 25.06 45.41
CA LEU A 673 -20.97 23.75 46.01
C LEU A 673 -20.25 23.54 47.34
N ASP A 674 -19.03 24.04 47.50
CA ASP A 674 -18.32 24.04 48.80
C ASP A 674 -19.08 24.88 49.83
N ALA A 675 -19.56 26.07 49.44
CA ALA A 675 -20.38 26.90 50.32
C ALA A 675 -21.72 26.22 50.70
N ALA A 676 -22.32 25.46 49.78
CA ALA A 676 -23.51 24.67 50.08
C ALA A 676 -23.22 23.49 51.02
N ALA A 677 -22.05 22.86 50.90
CA ALA A 677 -21.61 21.77 51.77
C ALA A 677 -21.35 22.24 53.21
N ASP A 678 -20.97 23.51 53.41
CA ASP A 678 -20.86 24.12 54.75
C ASP A 678 -22.22 24.29 55.44
N GLU A 679 -23.33 24.33 54.67
CA GLU A 679 -24.69 24.51 55.18
C GLU A 679 -25.51 23.21 55.29
N LEU A 680 -25.14 22.18 54.53
CA LEU A 680 -25.90 20.94 54.38
C LEU A 680 -25.04 19.75 54.81
N ASP A 681 -25.29 19.21 56.00
CA ASP A 681 -24.48 18.12 56.59
C ASP A 681 -24.36 16.87 55.70
N ALA A 682 -25.38 16.57 54.89
CA ALA A 682 -25.39 15.43 53.98
C ALA A 682 -24.60 15.70 52.67
N LEU A 683 -24.29 16.95 52.31
CA LEU A 683 -23.60 17.28 51.07
C LEU A 683 -22.08 17.32 51.30
N ARG A 684 -21.35 16.57 50.48
CA ARG A 684 -19.88 16.55 50.49
C ARG A 684 -19.32 16.77 49.10
N THR A 685 -18.43 17.74 48.96
CA THR A 685 -17.60 17.94 47.76
C THR A 685 -16.21 17.35 47.96
N THR A 686 -15.62 16.75 46.92
CA THR A 686 -14.29 16.11 47.04
C THR A 686 -13.21 16.78 46.18
N GLY A 687 -13.59 17.49 45.13
CA GLY A 687 -12.66 17.89 44.07
C GLY A 687 -12.34 16.72 43.13
N ARG A 688 -11.24 16.83 42.39
CA ARG A 688 -10.75 15.70 41.58
C ARG A 688 -10.21 14.60 42.49
N LEU A 689 -10.73 13.39 42.32
CA LEU A 689 -10.22 12.18 42.96
C LEU A 689 -9.51 11.29 41.94
N PRO A 690 -8.56 10.45 42.39
CA PRO A 690 -8.08 9.34 41.57
C PRO A 690 -9.24 8.42 41.16
N ASP A 691 -9.17 7.85 39.96
CA ASP A 691 -10.22 6.97 39.42
C ASP A 691 -10.63 5.86 40.40
N ALA A 692 -9.65 5.27 41.10
CA ALA A 692 -9.92 4.20 42.07
C ALA A 692 -10.91 4.61 43.17
N GLU A 693 -10.77 5.83 43.70
CA GLU A 693 -11.62 6.36 44.76
C GLU A 693 -12.94 6.89 44.20
N ALA A 694 -12.89 7.55 43.04
CA ALA A 694 -14.08 8.09 42.38
C ALA A 694 -15.08 6.98 42.00
N PHE A 695 -14.59 5.89 41.41
CA PHE A 695 -15.45 4.79 40.95
C PHE A 695 -15.90 3.86 42.07
N ASP A 696 -15.16 3.77 43.19
CA ASP A 696 -15.63 3.10 44.41
C ASP A 696 -16.85 3.84 45.01
N LEU A 697 -16.81 5.18 45.04
CA LEU A 697 -17.95 5.99 45.46
C LEU A 697 -19.15 5.80 44.53
N VAL A 698 -18.93 5.82 43.21
CA VAL A 698 -20.01 5.60 42.23
C VAL A 698 -20.61 4.20 42.35
N ALA A 699 -19.79 3.15 42.40
CA ALA A 699 -20.26 1.77 42.45
C ALA A 699 -20.96 1.42 43.79
N SER A 700 -20.60 2.10 44.88
CA SER A 700 -21.26 1.95 46.19
C SER A 700 -22.49 2.84 46.37
N ALA A 701 -22.88 3.66 45.39
CA ALA A 701 -24.02 4.55 45.53
C ALA A 701 -25.35 3.78 45.48
N SER A 702 -26.33 4.22 46.28
CA SER A 702 -27.73 3.77 46.16
C SER A 702 -28.38 4.34 44.90
N VAL A 703 -28.07 5.59 44.58
CA VAL A 703 -28.51 6.28 43.36
C VAL A 703 -27.39 7.19 42.87
N VAL A 704 -27.15 7.23 41.56
CA VAL A 704 -26.28 8.22 40.94
C VAL A 704 -27.10 9.27 40.22
N VAL A 705 -26.63 10.52 40.24
CA VAL A 705 -27.37 11.66 39.70
C VAL A 705 -26.57 12.42 38.65
N ASN A 706 -27.28 12.97 37.66
CA ASN A 706 -26.72 13.92 36.69
C ASN A 706 -27.74 15.02 36.39
N PRO A 707 -28.00 15.93 37.36
CA PRO A 707 -28.89 17.06 37.14
C PRO A 707 -28.18 18.11 36.27
N GLN A 708 -28.85 18.53 35.19
CA GLN A 708 -28.38 19.57 34.30
C GLN A 708 -29.50 20.56 33.97
N GLU A 709 -29.12 21.80 33.71
CA GLU A 709 -30.02 22.80 33.13
C GLU A 709 -30.33 22.44 31.67
N PRO A 710 -31.63 22.33 31.29
CA PRO A 710 -32.02 22.03 29.91
C PRO A 710 -31.49 23.09 28.93
N SER A 711 -30.72 22.67 27.93
CA SER A 711 -30.14 23.56 26.92
C SER A 711 -29.78 22.79 25.65
N ALA A 712 -29.61 23.49 24.52
CA ALA A 712 -29.17 22.87 23.27
C ALA A 712 -27.81 22.18 23.41
N LEU A 713 -26.89 22.76 24.20
CA LEU A 713 -25.59 22.17 24.50
C LEU A 713 -25.72 20.88 25.32
N GLN A 714 -26.69 20.83 26.24
CA GLN A 714 -26.97 19.65 27.03
C GLN A 714 -27.58 18.53 26.16
N ALA A 715 -28.58 18.84 25.34
CA ALA A 715 -29.18 17.89 24.39
C ALA A 715 -28.17 17.33 23.38
N ALA A 716 -27.25 18.15 22.86
CA ALA A 716 -26.21 17.72 21.92
C ALA A 716 -25.12 16.82 22.55
N SER A 717 -25.05 16.73 23.89
CA SER A 717 -23.95 16.04 24.58
C SER A 717 -24.16 14.54 24.73
N SER A 718 -23.08 13.78 24.86
CA SER A 718 -23.11 12.35 25.18
C SER A 718 -22.30 12.08 26.45
N PRO A 719 -22.84 12.31 27.66
CA PRO A 719 -22.03 12.29 28.89
C PRO A 719 -21.47 10.89 29.20
N VAL A 720 -20.14 10.76 29.20
CA VAL A 720 -19.42 9.49 29.43
C VAL A 720 -19.81 8.83 30.78
N LYS A 721 -20.05 9.65 31.81
CA LYS A 721 -20.45 9.18 33.15
C LYS A 721 -21.71 8.30 33.14
N LEU A 722 -22.66 8.53 32.22
CA LEU A 722 -23.91 7.77 32.17
C LEU A 722 -23.66 6.33 31.73
N PHE A 723 -22.74 6.12 30.79
CA PHE A 723 -22.31 4.78 30.38
C PHE A 723 -21.63 4.05 31.55
N TYR A 724 -20.84 4.75 32.36
CA TYR A 724 -20.25 4.14 33.55
C TYR A 724 -21.29 3.79 34.61
N TYR A 725 -22.20 4.71 34.92
CA TYR A 725 -23.32 4.47 35.84
C TYR A 725 -24.11 3.22 35.42
N ALA A 726 -24.43 3.13 34.13
CA ALA A 726 -25.16 2.01 33.56
C ALA A 726 -24.35 0.72 33.62
N SER A 727 -23.09 0.74 33.18
CA SER A 727 -22.23 -0.46 33.16
C SER A 727 -21.97 -1.05 34.54
N LEU A 728 -21.94 -0.21 35.58
CA LEU A 728 -21.79 -0.65 36.98
C LEU A 728 -23.11 -1.13 37.59
N GLY A 729 -24.22 -1.03 36.86
CA GLY A 729 -25.55 -1.40 37.34
C GLY A 729 -26.05 -0.49 38.45
N VAL A 730 -25.70 0.80 38.43
CA VAL A 730 -26.13 1.73 39.48
C VAL A 730 -27.39 2.48 39.01
N PRO A 731 -28.51 2.43 39.76
CA PRO A 731 -29.73 3.16 39.41
C PRO A 731 -29.46 4.65 39.29
N MET A 732 -29.92 5.28 38.22
CA MET A 732 -29.62 6.68 37.94
C MET A 732 -30.84 7.55 37.77
N VAL A 733 -30.76 8.79 38.26
CA VAL A 733 -31.73 9.86 38.01
C VAL A 733 -31.04 10.96 37.21
N VAL A 734 -31.61 11.32 36.07
CA VAL A 734 -30.93 12.17 35.07
C VAL A 734 -31.91 13.15 34.43
N THR A 735 -31.44 14.34 34.08
CA THR A 735 -32.27 15.29 33.30
C THR A 735 -32.45 14.80 31.87
N ALA A 736 -33.69 14.86 31.37
CA ALA A 736 -34.04 14.56 29.97
C ALA A 736 -33.28 15.44 28.96
N GLY A 737 -33.05 14.94 27.75
CA GLY A 737 -32.39 15.68 26.66
C GLY A 737 -31.24 14.93 25.97
N PRO A 738 -30.16 14.52 26.66
CA PRO A 738 -29.03 13.85 26.01
C PRO A 738 -29.42 12.43 25.59
N ASP A 739 -29.08 12.01 24.36
CA ASP A 739 -29.44 10.68 23.84
C ASP A 739 -29.14 9.51 24.79
N PRO A 740 -27.99 9.44 25.51
CA PRO A 740 -27.74 8.34 26.43
C PRO A 740 -28.72 8.31 27.62
N ALA A 741 -29.17 9.48 28.10
CA ALA A 741 -30.15 9.55 29.17
C ALA A 741 -31.50 8.96 28.72
N GLU A 742 -31.96 9.37 27.54
CA GLU A 742 -33.19 8.86 26.91
C GLU A 742 -33.09 7.35 26.64
N GLN A 743 -31.93 6.90 26.12
CA GLN A 743 -31.67 5.48 25.83
C GLN A 743 -31.77 4.61 27.09
N PHE A 744 -31.06 4.98 28.16
CA PHE A 744 -31.08 4.19 29.39
C PHE A 744 -32.44 4.23 30.10
N ALA A 745 -33.16 5.35 30.01
CA ALA A 745 -34.51 5.45 30.54
C ALA A 745 -35.52 4.60 29.77
N ALA A 746 -35.45 4.59 28.43
CA ALA A 746 -36.30 3.74 27.60
C ALA A 746 -36.09 2.24 27.89
N ALA A 747 -34.89 1.85 28.30
CA ALA A 747 -34.58 0.49 28.76
C ALA A 747 -35.02 0.20 30.21
N GLY A 748 -35.49 1.21 30.94
CA GLY A 748 -35.85 1.10 32.36
C GLY A 748 -34.67 1.17 33.32
N GLY A 749 -33.47 1.54 32.85
CA GLY A 749 -32.25 1.67 33.66
C GLY A 749 -32.03 3.05 34.27
N ALA A 750 -32.84 4.04 33.90
CA ALA A 750 -32.74 5.42 34.39
C ALA A 750 -34.13 6.04 34.62
N GLU A 751 -34.24 6.93 35.61
CA GLU A 751 -35.40 7.80 35.79
C GLU A 751 -35.10 9.17 35.16
N LEU A 752 -35.92 9.58 34.19
CA LEU A 752 -35.84 10.91 33.59
C LEU A 752 -36.56 11.96 34.43
N VAL A 753 -35.95 13.13 34.51
CA VAL A 753 -36.56 14.33 35.06
C VAL A 753 -36.79 15.31 33.93
N GLU A 754 -38.07 15.57 33.64
CA GLU A 754 -38.51 16.53 32.63
C GLU A 754 -38.44 17.96 33.13
N SER A 755 -38.41 18.92 32.20
CA SER A 755 -38.40 20.34 32.55
C SER A 755 -39.65 20.73 33.37
N GLY A 756 -39.42 21.31 34.55
CA GLY A 756 -40.47 21.71 35.48
C GLY A 756 -40.90 20.65 36.49
N GLU A 757 -40.34 19.44 36.42
CA GLU A 757 -40.46 18.44 37.47
C GLU A 757 -39.39 18.65 38.57
N SER A 758 -39.68 18.18 39.79
CA SER A 758 -38.74 18.22 40.90
C SER A 758 -37.75 17.07 40.79
N PHE A 759 -36.46 17.40 40.59
CA PHE A 759 -35.40 16.41 40.52
C PHE A 759 -35.25 15.64 41.84
N ALA A 760 -35.32 16.35 42.97
CA ALA A 760 -35.22 15.75 44.30
C ALA A 760 -36.38 14.77 44.58
N ASP A 761 -37.60 15.07 44.14
CA ASP A 761 -38.74 14.15 44.32
C ASP A 761 -38.54 12.83 43.56
N ARG A 762 -37.92 12.89 42.37
CA ARG A 762 -37.58 11.71 41.57
C ARG A 762 -36.51 10.86 42.25
N VAL A 763 -35.46 11.51 42.79
CA VAL A 763 -34.44 10.82 43.61
C VAL A 763 -35.08 10.14 44.82
N ALA A 764 -35.93 10.85 45.56
CA ALA A 764 -36.63 10.29 46.72
C ALA A 764 -37.54 9.11 46.33
N ALA A 765 -38.23 9.18 45.19
CA ALA A 765 -39.08 8.10 44.71
C ALA A 765 -38.29 6.81 44.40
N VAL A 766 -37.07 6.95 43.86
CA VAL A 766 -36.18 5.81 43.60
C VAL A 766 -35.59 5.27 44.92
N LEU A 767 -35.16 6.14 45.84
CA LEU A 767 -34.60 5.72 47.14
C LEU A 767 -35.61 5.04 48.07
N ARG A 768 -36.91 5.29 47.91
CA ARG A 768 -37.97 4.67 48.75
C ARG A 768 -38.39 3.27 48.30
N ASP A 769 -37.98 2.83 47.10
CA ASP A 769 -38.44 1.59 46.49
C ASP A 769 -37.26 0.69 46.13
N ASP A 770 -36.96 -0.26 47.01
CA ASP A 770 -35.81 -1.17 46.88
C ASP A 770 -35.97 -2.10 45.67
N ASP A 771 -37.18 -2.66 45.46
CA ASP A 771 -37.48 -3.54 44.33
C ASP A 771 -37.27 -2.81 43.00
N ARG A 772 -37.74 -1.55 42.92
CA ARG A 772 -37.53 -0.70 41.74
C ARG A 772 -36.05 -0.41 41.52
N ARG A 773 -35.27 -0.15 42.56
CA ARG A 773 -33.81 0.08 42.41
C ARG A 773 -33.10 -1.16 41.88
N GLU A 774 -33.41 -2.33 42.42
CA GLU A 774 -32.83 -3.59 41.93
C GLU A 774 -33.19 -3.86 40.46
N GLU A 775 -34.44 -3.60 40.05
CA GLU A 775 -34.85 -3.71 38.65
C GLU A 775 -34.11 -2.70 37.76
N MET A 776 -34.06 -1.43 38.15
CA MET A 776 -33.35 -0.38 37.42
C MET A 776 -31.86 -0.70 37.27
N ALA A 777 -31.21 -1.17 38.33
CA ALA A 777 -29.80 -1.59 38.32
C ALA A 777 -29.53 -2.66 37.26
N ALA A 778 -30.35 -3.73 37.25
CA ALA A 778 -30.20 -4.81 36.28
C ALA A 778 -30.44 -4.34 34.83
N ARG A 779 -31.46 -3.50 34.61
CA ARG A 779 -31.77 -2.92 33.31
C ARG A 779 -30.70 -1.98 32.80
N ALA A 780 -30.10 -1.19 33.69
CA ALA A 780 -29.00 -0.29 33.33
C ALA A 780 -27.76 -1.07 32.88
N ALA A 781 -27.40 -2.14 33.60
CA ALA A 781 -26.30 -3.02 33.22
C ALA A 781 -26.54 -3.69 31.87
N GLU A 782 -27.74 -4.26 31.65
CA GLU A 782 -28.15 -4.88 30.38
C GLU A 782 -28.11 -3.86 29.23
N ALA A 783 -28.61 -2.64 29.44
CA ALA A 783 -28.64 -1.60 28.41
C ALA A 783 -27.25 -1.00 28.08
N ALA A 784 -26.27 -1.16 28.97
CA ALA A 784 -24.90 -0.75 28.72
C ALA A 784 -24.14 -1.73 27.81
N GLU A 785 -24.55 -3.00 27.75
CA GLU A 785 -23.90 -4.00 26.89
C GLU A 785 -23.90 -3.55 25.42
N GLY A 786 -22.75 -3.67 24.75
CA GLY A 786 -22.57 -3.22 23.37
C GLY A 786 -22.29 -1.73 23.21
N THR A 787 -22.17 -0.99 24.32
CA THR A 787 -21.75 0.43 24.33
C THR A 787 -20.29 0.63 24.70
N GLU A 788 -19.52 -0.46 24.88
CA GLU A 788 -18.10 -0.46 25.22
C GLU A 788 -17.27 0.24 24.13
N TRP A 789 -16.16 0.84 24.53
CA TRP A 789 -15.26 1.48 23.58
C TRP A 789 -14.74 0.55 22.49
N THR A 790 -14.51 -0.73 22.79
CA THR A 790 -14.13 -1.76 21.81
C THR A 790 -15.17 -1.91 20.69
N ALA A 791 -16.45 -1.91 21.06
CA ALA A 791 -17.55 -1.96 20.09
C ALA A 791 -17.66 -0.65 19.28
N ARG A 792 -17.36 0.50 19.89
CA ARG A 792 -17.31 1.80 19.19
C ARG A 792 -16.17 1.89 18.19
N ALA A 793 -14.99 1.36 18.54
CA ALA A 793 -13.84 1.32 17.64
C ALA A 793 -14.14 0.53 16.36
N GLY A 794 -14.85 -0.61 16.46
CA GLY A 794 -15.29 -1.36 15.27
C GLY A 794 -16.27 -0.59 14.37
N ARG A 795 -17.13 0.27 14.94
CA ARG A 795 -17.99 1.14 14.12
C ARG A 795 -17.19 2.25 13.43
N LEU A 796 -16.17 2.77 14.09
CA LEU A 796 -15.27 3.77 13.52
C LEU A 796 -14.38 3.18 12.42
N GLU A 797 -13.90 1.94 12.57
CA GLU A 797 -13.17 1.21 11.53
C GLU A 797 -13.97 1.14 10.22
N ASN A 798 -15.26 0.80 10.28
CA ASN A 798 -16.09 0.74 9.06
C ASN A 798 -16.09 2.06 8.29
N ILE A 799 -16.10 3.19 9.01
CA ILE A 799 -16.00 4.52 8.39
C ILE A 799 -14.66 4.67 7.67
N TYR A 800 -13.55 4.22 8.28
CA TYR A 800 -12.24 4.27 7.65
C TYR A 800 -12.10 3.35 6.43
N LEU A 801 -12.73 2.17 6.44
CA LEU A 801 -12.69 1.23 5.32
C LEU A 801 -13.56 1.70 4.13
N GLU A 802 -14.56 2.55 4.38
CA GLU A 802 -15.40 3.16 3.33
C GLU A 802 -14.74 4.38 2.66
N LEU A 803 -13.77 5.01 3.34
CA LEU A 803 -13.05 6.21 2.88
C LEU A 803 -11.79 5.82 2.08
#